data_AF-A0A8J9UVD8-F1
#
_entry.id   AF-A0A8J9UVD8-F1
#
_cell.length_a   1.000
_cell.length_b   1.000
_cell.length_c   1.000
_cell.angle_alpha   90.00
_cell.angle_beta   90.00
_cell.angle_gamma   90.00
#
_symmetry.space_group_name_H-M   'P 1'
#
loop_
_entity.id
_entity.type
_entity.pdbx_description
1 polymer ?
#
loop_
_entity_poly.entity_id
_entity_poly.type
_entity_poly.pdbx_seq_one_letter_code
_entity_poly.pdbx_strand_id
1 'polypeptide(L)'
;MNTKYEVKHNDKLGRYLVAAKDLKPGERILSDQPFVLGPNSDTSLVCFNCYLPLISKFLVCKNCAVAPICPGDGCSDQIAKWHNQQECDFFRNLKLNQGMNPMTMVQNVGSLLVLRAILKRETHPQEWKVFMELETHLDRRRESNVWEYYDNTVKFIQSLGLFDNGHNKDLVQRICAAIDVNSFEVRGPPIPAIGCAEVLRGMYLQAALLAHDCVANTHMSINDSNVLVCHASRDIKKGDPIYYNYTDPLKGTVLRQQHLMVGKYFKCTCNRCSDITELGTYMSSALCPRCKKGYISKKNDAWVCHSCAKESEQSAIDYKVQCCSNKLEVINKKDEKELEEYIRNVSLVLAPNHYLLLDAKQRLAGVLRDTINREPRPTKKLMRRKIELCQEILPVLETLSPGICRTKAITLYELHETTVQLAKKMSDAREITAPAYVDELLNAERYLKRSLEMLVLEPGNSPEGELCAKALEEYRALKITIAKTLDGIYADGKSCQMSVHLDIWSPAMADQTSMLAIFILAVGISVHFSLHKVEEGYVGVYYRGGALLPVTSQPGFHMMIPVLTTYKAIQTTLQTDEVKNVPCGTSGGVMIYFERIEVVNKLDPNSVLDVVRNFTADYDKTLIFNKVHHELNQFCSAHTLHEVYIDLFDQIDENLSTALQNDLNELAPGLKVKGVRVTKPKIPEAIRKNYELMEAEKSKFLIAEQHQKVVEKEAETARRKAVIEAEKEAHVAKIQYEQKIMEKESLQKIELIEDSIHKAKQQTKAEADYYHLKKQAEANKLLLTKEYLDLKKYEALALNNKIYFGNDIPKMFLQAHLADSIPKNVQVE
;
A
#
# COMPACT_ATOMS: atom_id res chain seq x y z
N MET A 1 31.12 -36.18 -9.39
CA MET A 1 29.98 -35.77 -8.55
C MET A 1 28.76 -36.55 -9.00
N ASN A 2 28.05 -37.25 -8.12
CA ASN A 2 26.88 -38.03 -8.50
C ASN A 2 25.70 -37.08 -8.69
N THR A 3 25.35 -36.76 -9.93
CA THR A 3 24.24 -35.86 -10.28
C THR A 3 22.95 -36.37 -9.63
N LYS A 4 22.18 -35.49 -8.99
CA LYS A 4 20.96 -35.89 -8.24
C LYS A 4 19.69 -35.81 -9.08
N TYR A 5 19.69 -34.97 -10.11
CA TYR A 5 18.57 -34.76 -11.01
C TYR A 5 19.06 -34.62 -12.45
N GLU A 6 18.16 -34.86 -13.41
CA GLU A 6 18.37 -34.65 -14.83
C GLU A 6 17.22 -33.79 -15.38
N VAL A 7 17.51 -32.97 -16.38
CA VAL A 7 16.48 -32.20 -17.10
C VAL A 7 15.97 -33.03 -18.27
N LYS A 8 14.66 -33.25 -18.33
CA LYS A 8 13.99 -33.90 -19.47
C LYS A 8 12.99 -32.94 -20.12
N HIS A 9 12.53 -33.30 -21.31
CA HIS A 9 11.54 -32.55 -22.07
C HIS A 9 10.38 -33.45 -22.48
N ASN A 10 9.15 -32.95 -22.42
CA ASN A 10 7.98 -33.55 -23.07
C ASN A 10 6.94 -32.48 -23.44
N ASP A 11 5.96 -32.84 -24.28
CA ASP A 11 4.96 -31.89 -24.81
C ASP A 11 4.01 -31.33 -23.75
N LYS A 12 3.88 -32.01 -22.60
CA LYS A 12 2.90 -31.66 -21.55
C LYS A 12 3.47 -30.69 -20.51
N LEU A 13 4.72 -30.91 -20.09
CA LEU A 13 5.41 -30.17 -19.03
C LEU A 13 6.48 -29.24 -19.59
N GLY A 14 6.78 -29.31 -20.88
CA GLY A 14 7.97 -28.67 -21.44
C GLY A 14 9.22 -29.27 -20.81
N ARG A 15 10.12 -28.42 -20.31
CA ARG A 15 11.32 -28.85 -19.57
C ARG A 15 10.99 -29.09 -18.11
N TYR A 16 11.42 -30.22 -17.56
CA TYR A 16 11.15 -30.58 -16.16
C TYR A 16 12.28 -31.43 -15.56
N LEU A 17 12.34 -31.46 -14.23
CA LEU A 17 13.33 -32.25 -13.48
C LEU A 17 12.85 -33.68 -13.21
N VAL A 18 13.75 -34.65 -13.37
CA VAL A 18 13.58 -36.04 -12.90
C VAL A 18 14.73 -36.45 -11.99
N ALA A 19 14.49 -37.39 -11.08
CA ALA A 19 15.51 -37.90 -10.19
C ALA A 19 16.53 -38.77 -10.95
N ALA A 20 17.82 -38.45 -10.84
CA ALA A 20 18.90 -39.21 -11.48
C ALA A 20 19.29 -40.48 -10.69
N LYS A 21 18.86 -40.54 -9.43
CA LYS A 21 19.04 -41.65 -8.49
C LYS A 21 17.86 -41.71 -7.51
N ASP A 22 17.78 -42.75 -6.70
CA ASP A 22 16.86 -42.80 -5.57
C ASP A 22 17.23 -41.70 -4.55
N LEU A 23 16.24 -40.91 -4.14
CA LEU A 23 16.38 -39.81 -3.18
C LEU A 23 15.57 -40.13 -1.92
N LYS A 24 16.17 -39.88 -0.76
CA LYS A 24 15.53 -40.08 0.55
C LYS A 24 14.91 -38.80 1.10
N PRO A 25 13.87 -38.89 1.95
CA PRO A 25 13.31 -37.72 2.64
C PRO A 25 14.41 -36.91 3.34
N GLY A 26 14.39 -35.59 3.16
CA GLY A 26 15.39 -34.67 3.71
C GLY A 26 16.67 -34.54 2.89
N GLU A 27 16.86 -35.36 1.85
CA GLU A 27 18.02 -35.22 0.97
C GLU A 27 17.90 -33.96 0.12
N ARG A 28 18.92 -33.09 0.17
CA ARG A 28 19.01 -31.90 -0.69
C ARG A 28 19.15 -32.29 -2.15
N ILE A 29 18.18 -31.89 -2.98
CA ILE A 29 18.12 -32.15 -4.42
C ILE A 29 18.97 -31.11 -5.17
N LEU A 30 18.68 -29.82 -4.92
CA LEU A 30 19.36 -28.70 -5.54
C LEU A 30 19.46 -27.51 -4.57
N SER A 31 20.38 -26.61 -4.88
CA SER A 31 20.53 -25.31 -4.26
C SER A 31 20.69 -24.30 -5.38
N ASP A 32 19.91 -23.23 -5.35
CA ASP A 32 19.83 -22.27 -6.44
C ASP A 32 19.98 -20.85 -5.93
N GLN A 33 20.88 -20.10 -6.58
CA GLN A 33 21.09 -18.69 -6.27
C GLN A 33 20.09 -17.85 -7.07
N PRO A 34 19.59 -16.75 -6.49
CA PRO A 34 18.68 -15.88 -7.20
C PRO A 34 19.42 -15.19 -8.35
N PHE A 35 18.95 -15.41 -9.58
CA PHE A 35 19.39 -14.67 -10.76
C PHE A 35 19.12 -13.17 -10.60
N VAL A 36 17.90 -12.85 -10.15
CA VAL A 36 17.49 -11.52 -9.72
C VAL A 36 16.53 -11.63 -8.53
N LEU A 37 16.57 -10.62 -7.67
CA LEU A 37 15.65 -10.44 -6.55
C LEU A 37 15.17 -8.99 -6.55
N GLY A 38 13.95 -8.75 -6.09
CA GLY A 38 13.37 -7.41 -6.04
C GLY A 38 11.95 -7.39 -5.49
N PRO A 39 11.39 -6.19 -5.30
CA PRO A 39 10.02 -6.01 -4.88
C PRO A 39 9.04 -6.51 -5.96
N ASN A 40 7.81 -6.79 -5.55
CA ASN A 40 6.71 -7.05 -6.47
C ASN A 40 6.18 -5.72 -7.05
N SER A 41 5.34 -5.80 -8.09
CA SER A 41 4.83 -4.63 -8.81
C SER A 41 3.99 -3.68 -7.93
N ASP A 42 3.29 -4.23 -6.93
CA ASP A 42 2.42 -3.48 -6.01
C ASP A 42 3.04 -3.26 -4.61
N THR A 43 4.34 -3.54 -4.44
CA THR A 43 5.03 -3.42 -3.14
C THR A 43 5.24 -1.94 -2.76
N SER A 44 5.25 -1.65 -1.45
CA SER A 44 5.65 -0.34 -0.94
C SER A 44 7.12 -0.03 -1.29
N LEU A 45 7.53 1.24 -1.17
CA LEU A 45 8.91 1.64 -1.45
C LEU A 45 9.87 0.87 -0.51
N VAL A 46 10.81 0.13 -1.09
CA VAL A 46 11.85 -0.60 -0.35
C VAL A 46 13.23 -0.02 -0.62
N CYS A 47 14.14 -0.24 0.31
CA CYS A 47 15.56 0.05 0.12
C CYS A 47 16.13 -0.79 -1.04
N PHE A 48 16.79 -0.17 -2.01
CA PHE A 48 17.37 -0.91 -3.14
C PHE A 48 18.54 -1.81 -2.72
N ASN A 49 19.15 -1.53 -1.57
CA ASN A 49 20.26 -2.31 -1.02
C ASN A 49 19.80 -3.53 -0.24
N CYS A 50 18.94 -3.35 0.76
CA CYS A 50 18.57 -4.43 1.68
C CYS A 50 17.10 -4.85 1.60
N TYR A 51 16.27 -4.17 0.79
CA TYR A 51 14.81 -4.37 0.70
C TYR A 51 14.01 -4.13 1.98
N LEU A 52 14.60 -3.50 3.00
CA LEU A 52 13.81 -3.01 4.12
C LEU A 52 12.78 -1.97 3.62
N PRO A 53 11.51 -2.05 4.07
CA PRO A 53 10.50 -1.07 3.70
C PRO A 53 10.87 0.34 4.18
N LEU A 54 10.72 1.33 3.31
CA LEU A 54 11.03 2.74 3.56
C LEU A 54 9.72 3.50 3.86
N ILE A 55 9.33 3.55 5.14
CA ILE A 55 8.00 4.04 5.56
C ILE A 55 7.86 5.58 5.45
N SER A 56 8.82 6.35 5.96
CA SER A 56 8.63 7.80 6.14
C SER A 56 9.78 8.67 5.64
N LYS A 57 11.01 8.16 5.64
CA LYS A 57 12.20 8.87 5.16
C LYS A 57 13.10 7.89 4.41
N PHE A 58 13.69 8.36 3.31
CA PHE A 58 14.74 7.66 2.59
C PHE A 58 15.84 8.65 2.19
N LEU A 59 17.04 8.12 1.97
CA LEU A 59 18.13 8.84 1.33
C LEU A 59 18.35 8.25 -0.07
N VAL A 60 19.04 8.98 -0.92
CA VAL A 60 19.52 8.44 -2.21
C VAL A 60 20.97 8.01 -2.07
N CYS A 61 21.37 6.99 -2.83
CA CYS A 61 22.75 6.54 -2.87
C CYS A 61 23.68 7.69 -3.26
N LYS A 62 24.76 7.89 -2.48
CA LYS A 62 25.69 9.02 -2.66
C LYS A 62 26.44 9.00 -4.00
N ASN A 63 26.61 7.82 -4.59
CA ASN A 63 27.38 7.65 -5.82
C ASN A 63 26.55 7.93 -7.09
N CYS A 64 25.32 7.39 -7.16
CA CYS A 64 24.45 7.57 -8.32
C CYS A 64 23.43 8.70 -8.15
N ALA A 65 23.16 9.14 -6.92
CA ALA A 65 22.15 10.13 -6.57
C ALA A 65 20.72 9.80 -7.06
N VAL A 66 20.40 8.51 -7.28
CA VAL A 66 19.10 8.04 -7.81
C VAL A 66 18.49 6.94 -6.93
N ALA A 67 19.23 5.88 -6.61
CA ALA A 67 18.69 4.71 -5.91
C ALA A 67 18.28 5.02 -4.46
N PRO A 68 17.01 4.77 -4.07
CA PRO A 68 16.55 4.92 -2.69
C PRO A 68 17.21 3.91 -1.74
N ILE A 69 17.75 4.40 -0.63
CA ILE A 69 18.42 3.61 0.41
C ILE A 69 17.99 4.02 1.82
N CYS A 70 18.31 3.18 2.81
CA CYS A 70 18.01 3.45 4.22
C CYS A 70 18.70 4.74 4.71
N PRO A 71 18.04 5.53 5.60
CA PRO A 71 18.64 6.69 6.24
C PRO A 71 19.66 6.31 7.34
N GLY A 72 20.52 7.26 7.76
CA GLY A 72 21.40 7.12 8.94
C GLY A 72 22.58 6.17 8.73
N ASP A 73 22.81 5.25 9.70
CA ASP A 73 23.90 4.25 9.71
C ASP A 73 23.80 3.21 8.57
N GLY A 74 22.82 3.35 7.68
CA GLY A 74 22.73 2.58 6.44
C GLY A 74 22.15 1.18 6.63
N CYS A 75 22.28 0.38 5.57
CA CYS A 75 21.84 -1.02 5.58
C CYS A 75 22.78 -1.86 6.45
N SER A 76 22.24 -2.69 7.35
CA SER A 76 23.02 -3.62 8.16
C SER A 76 23.98 -4.46 7.31
N ASP A 77 25.23 -4.59 7.74
CA ASP A 77 26.24 -5.40 7.04
C ASP A 77 25.94 -6.91 7.06
N GLN A 78 25.05 -7.35 7.95
CA GLN A 78 24.58 -8.73 7.99
C GLN A 78 23.62 -9.07 6.84
N ILE A 79 23.06 -8.05 6.15
CA ILE A 79 22.13 -8.24 5.03
C ILE A 79 22.88 -8.07 3.71
N ALA A 80 22.62 -8.97 2.76
CA ALA A 80 23.16 -8.87 1.41
C ALA A 80 22.77 -7.54 0.74
N LYS A 81 23.76 -6.85 0.16
CA LYS A 81 23.57 -5.56 -0.53
C LYS A 81 23.33 -5.80 -2.02
N TRP A 82 22.18 -5.37 -2.50
CA TRP A 82 21.71 -5.64 -3.86
C TRP A 82 21.98 -4.52 -4.86
N HIS A 83 22.14 -3.28 -4.39
CA HIS A 83 22.52 -2.17 -5.25
C HIS A 83 24.03 -2.21 -5.51
N ASN A 84 24.40 -2.93 -6.58
CA ASN A 84 25.79 -3.14 -6.96
C ASN A 84 26.37 -1.98 -7.78
N GLN A 85 27.68 -2.02 -8.02
CA GLN A 85 28.39 -0.96 -8.74
C GLN A 85 27.88 -0.76 -10.17
N GLN A 86 27.53 -1.82 -10.90
CA GLN A 86 26.99 -1.74 -12.27
C GLN A 86 25.64 -1.00 -12.29
N GLU A 87 24.71 -1.37 -11.41
CA GLU A 87 23.42 -0.69 -11.26
C GLU A 87 23.64 0.78 -10.84
N CYS A 88 24.64 1.04 -10.00
CA CYS A 88 25.03 2.37 -9.57
C CYS A 88 25.54 3.24 -10.72
N ASP A 89 26.47 2.71 -11.53
CA ASP A 89 27.04 3.40 -12.68
C ASP A 89 25.97 3.66 -13.76
N PHE A 90 25.08 2.70 -13.98
CA PHE A 90 23.93 2.86 -14.87
C PHE A 90 23.05 4.04 -14.43
N PHE A 91 22.63 4.08 -13.17
CA PHE A 91 21.83 5.20 -12.67
C PHE A 91 22.58 6.53 -12.66
N ARG A 92 23.88 6.51 -12.38
CA ARG A 92 24.73 7.71 -12.43
C ARG A 92 24.76 8.30 -13.85
N ASN A 93 24.95 7.45 -14.86
CA ASN A 93 24.95 7.86 -16.26
C ASN A 93 23.60 8.43 -16.68
N LEU A 94 22.49 7.81 -16.26
CA LEU A 94 21.15 8.35 -16.49
C LEU A 94 20.93 9.71 -15.83
N LYS A 95 21.42 9.89 -14.60
CA LYS A 95 21.33 11.17 -13.89
C LYS A 95 22.10 12.27 -14.62
N LEU A 96 23.31 11.98 -15.09
CA LEU A 96 24.18 12.95 -15.74
C LEU A 96 23.72 13.28 -17.18
N ASN A 97 23.31 12.28 -17.96
CA ASN A 97 23.00 12.45 -19.38
C ASN A 97 21.53 12.82 -19.63
N GLN A 98 20.59 12.30 -18.84
CA GLN A 98 19.15 12.48 -19.04
C GLN A 98 18.46 13.23 -17.88
N GLY A 99 19.20 13.65 -16.85
CA GLY A 99 18.65 14.45 -15.75
C GLY A 99 17.70 13.69 -14.81
N MET A 100 17.73 12.36 -14.79
CA MET A 100 16.77 11.50 -14.07
C MET A 100 16.47 11.95 -12.62
N ASN A 101 15.20 12.00 -12.25
CA ASN A 101 14.78 12.31 -10.88
C ASN A 101 14.69 11.00 -10.05
N PRO A 102 15.26 10.94 -8.82
CA PRO A 102 15.05 9.80 -7.91
C PRO A 102 13.58 9.40 -7.73
N MET A 103 12.68 10.38 -7.75
CA MET A 103 11.24 10.15 -7.61
C MET A 103 10.67 9.28 -8.74
N THR A 104 11.28 9.30 -9.93
CA THR A 104 10.89 8.43 -11.05
C THR A 104 11.09 6.95 -10.68
N MET A 105 12.18 6.60 -9.99
CA MET A 105 12.41 5.24 -9.49
C MET A 105 11.45 4.88 -8.36
N VAL A 106 11.13 5.83 -7.47
CA VAL A 106 10.16 5.64 -6.38
C VAL A 106 8.78 5.29 -6.92
N GLN A 107 8.32 6.03 -7.94
CA GLN A 107 7.03 5.80 -8.59
C GLN A 107 6.98 4.49 -9.38
N ASN A 108 8.13 3.97 -9.80
CA ASN A 108 8.25 2.78 -10.63
C ASN A 108 9.01 1.64 -9.92
N VAL A 109 8.93 1.59 -8.59
CA VAL A 109 9.64 0.59 -7.77
C VAL A 109 9.34 -0.85 -8.22
N GLY A 110 8.10 -1.10 -8.65
CA GLY A 110 7.64 -2.37 -9.19
C GLY A 110 8.32 -2.82 -10.49
N SER A 111 9.01 -1.92 -11.18
CA SER A 111 9.78 -2.22 -12.40
C SER A 111 11.26 -2.54 -12.11
N LEU A 112 11.70 -2.44 -10.85
CA LEU A 112 13.09 -2.68 -10.45
C LEU A 112 13.58 -4.09 -10.78
N LEU A 113 12.74 -5.10 -10.55
CA LEU A 113 13.09 -6.49 -10.82
C LEU A 113 13.34 -6.74 -12.32
N VAL A 114 12.50 -6.16 -13.18
CA VAL A 114 12.64 -6.21 -14.64
C VAL A 114 13.90 -5.49 -15.09
N LEU A 115 14.16 -4.30 -14.55
CA LEU A 115 15.38 -3.55 -14.82
C LEU A 115 16.64 -4.36 -14.47
N ARG A 116 16.67 -4.97 -13.28
CA ARG A 116 17.80 -5.81 -12.85
C ARG A 116 18.00 -7.02 -13.74
N ALA A 117 16.93 -7.64 -14.21
CA ALA A 117 17.02 -8.74 -15.17
C ALA A 117 17.67 -8.26 -16.48
N ILE A 118 17.27 -7.11 -17.01
CA ILE A 118 17.85 -6.54 -18.23
C ILE A 118 19.35 -6.26 -18.05
N LEU A 119 19.76 -5.68 -16.91
CA LEU A 119 21.17 -5.38 -16.63
C LEU A 119 22.06 -6.63 -16.56
N LYS A 120 21.48 -7.81 -16.25
CA LYS A 120 22.21 -9.10 -16.26
C LYS A 120 22.58 -9.58 -17.66
N ARG A 121 21.95 -9.05 -18.72
CA ARG A 121 22.30 -9.34 -20.12
C ARG A 121 23.79 -9.13 -20.40
N GLU A 122 24.37 -8.08 -19.81
CA GLU A 122 25.76 -7.69 -20.05
C GLU A 122 26.73 -8.35 -19.08
N THR A 123 26.36 -8.51 -17.80
CA THR A 123 27.28 -9.08 -16.80
C THR A 123 27.26 -10.59 -16.69
N HIS A 124 26.13 -11.24 -16.98
CA HIS A 124 25.96 -12.68 -16.82
C HIS A 124 25.29 -13.28 -18.08
N PRO A 125 25.93 -13.21 -19.26
CA PRO A 125 25.30 -13.55 -20.54
C PRO A 125 24.86 -15.03 -20.64
N GLN A 126 25.50 -15.95 -19.92
CA GLN A 126 25.09 -17.36 -19.91
C GLN A 126 23.81 -17.58 -19.09
N GLU A 127 23.73 -16.99 -17.89
CA GLU A 127 22.50 -17.02 -17.08
C GLU A 127 21.35 -16.30 -17.80
N TRP A 128 21.64 -15.19 -18.47
CA TRP A 128 20.68 -14.48 -19.31
C TRP A 128 20.11 -15.36 -20.43
N LYS A 129 20.94 -16.16 -21.11
CA LYS A 129 20.44 -17.11 -22.12
C LYS A 129 19.46 -18.11 -21.51
N VAL A 130 19.82 -18.70 -20.37
CA VAL A 130 18.93 -19.64 -19.65
C VAL A 130 17.62 -18.96 -19.23
N PHE A 131 17.69 -17.73 -18.72
CA PHE A 131 16.53 -16.91 -18.38
C PHE A 131 15.61 -16.67 -19.59
N MET A 132 16.17 -16.39 -20.76
CA MET A 132 15.40 -16.15 -21.98
C MET A 132 14.76 -17.42 -22.55
N GLU A 133 15.21 -18.60 -22.17
CA GLU A 133 14.57 -19.88 -22.51
C GLU A 133 13.40 -20.24 -21.59
N LEU A 134 13.21 -19.53 -20.46
CA LEU A 134 12.11 -19.81 -19.55
C LEU A 134 10.75 -19.67 -20.27
N GLU A 135 9.78 -20.46 -19.82
CA GLU A 135 8.43 -20.43 -20.38
C GLU A 135 7.77 -19.09 -20.06
N THR A 136 7.09 -18.51 -21.05
CA THR A 136 6.49 -17.17 -20.94
C THR A 136 5.02 -17.14 -21.33
N HIS A 137 4.52 -18.16 -22.02
CA HIS A 137 3.15 -18.22 -22.54
C HIS A 137 2.71 -16.94 -23.26
N LEU A 138 3.65 -16.30 -23.98
CA LEU A 138 3.45 -14.99 -24.61
C LEU A 138 2.21 -14.94 -25.50
N ASP A 139 1.98 -15.97 -26.31
CA ASP A 139 0.86 -16.01 -27.25
C ASP A 139 -0.49 -15.88 -26.55
N ARG A 140 -0.65 -16.53 -25.38
CA ARG A 140 -1.87 -16.41 -24.57
C ARG A 140 -1.95 -15.10 -23.80
N ARG A 141 -0.79 -14.49 -23.51
CA ARG A 141 -0.70 -13.26 -22.72
C ARG A 141 -1.03 -12.02 -23.55
N ARG A 142 -0.67 -11.97 -24.84
CA ARG A 142 -0.82 -10.80 -25.74
C ARG A 142 -2.23 -10.19 -25.74
N GLU A 143 -3.26 -11.00 -25.56
CA GLU A 143 -4.68 -10.59 -25.61
C GLU A 143 -5.32 -10.52 -24.21
N SER A 144 -4.53 -10.43 -23.15
CA SER A 144 -5.02 -10.44 -21.76
C SER A 144 -4.81 -9.09 -21.06
N ASN A 145 -5.63 -8.81 -20.04
CA ASN A 145 -5.46 -7.63 -19.17
C ASN A 145 -4.07 -7.56 -18.51
N VAL A 146 -3.38 -8.70 -18.36
CA VAL A 146 -2.03 -8.76 -17.81
C VAL A 146 -1.03 -8.09 -18.77
N TRP A 147 -1.22 -8.22 -20.08
CA TRP A 147 -0.37 -7.54 -21.05
C TRP A 147 -0.49 -6.01 -20.92
N GLU A 148 -1.72 -5.51 -20.82
CA GLU A 148 -2.00 -4.08 -20.63
C GLU A 148 -1.45 -3.56 -19.30
N TYR A 149 -1.55 -4.33 -18.22
CA TYR A 149 -1.01 -3.96 -16.91
C TYR A 149 0.50 -3.63 -16.97
N TYR A 150 1.27 -4.39 -17.76
CA TYR A 150 2.72 -4.15 -17.90
C TYR A 150 3.09 -3.06 -18.91
N ASP A 151 2.14 -2.41 -19.59
CA ASP A 151 2.48 -1.33 -20.53
C ASP A 151 3.13 -0.13 -19.82
N ASN A 152 2.80 0.13 -18.56
CA ASN A 152 3.47 1.16 -17.76
C ASN A 152 4.93 0.79 -17.48
N THR A 153 5.21 -0.47 -17.12
CA THR A 153 6.57 -0.99 -16.98
C THR A 153 7.34 -0.91 -18.30
N VAL A 154 6.71 -1.25 -19.42
CA VAL A 154 7.34 -1.12 -20.75
C VAL A 154 7.72 0.33 -21.04
N LYS A 155 6.77 1.27 -20.89
CA LYS A 155 7.01 2.71 -21.11
C LYS A 155 8.13 3.23 -20.22
N PHE A 156 8.14 2.82 -18.95
CA PHE A 156 9.19 3.18 -18.01
C PHE A 156 10.55 2.63 -18.44
N ILE A 157 10.67 1.35 -18.76
CA ILE A 157 11.94 0.76 -19.20
C ILE A 157 12.44 1.38 -20.51
N GLN A 158 11.52 1.69 -21.43
CA GLN A 158 11.85 2.38 -22.69
C GLN A 158 12.39 3.80 -22.45
N SER A 159 11.84 4.53 -21.48
CA SER A 159 12.31 5.88 -21.16
C SER A 159 13.72 5.90 -20.57
N LEU A 160 14.23 4.78 -20.07
CA LEU A 160 15.61 4.64 -19.60
C LEU A 160 16.64 4.54 -20.74
N GLY A 161 16.22 4.43 -22.01
CA GLY A 161 17.14 4.37 -23.15
C GLY A 161 18.06 3.13 -23.18
N LEU A 162 17.62 2.01 -22.58
CA LEU A 162 18.38 0.74 -22.49
C LEU A 162 18.51 -0.03 -23.82
N PHE A 163 17.78 0.38 -24.85
CA PHE A 163 17.71 -0.30 -26.15
C PHE A 163 17.93 0.70 -27.27
N ASP A 164 18.80 0.36 -28.23
CA ASP A 164 18.97 1.12 -29.46
C ASP A 164 17.70 0.99 -30.32
N ASN A 165 17.17 2.11 -30.82
CA ASN A 165 16.02 2.21 -31.74
C ASN A 165 14.63 1.81 -31.21
N GLY A 166 14.24 2.24 -30.00
CA GLY A 166 12.84 2.59 -29.65
C GLY A 166 11.74 1.51 -29.69
N HIS A 167 11.99 0.30 -30.18
CA HIS A 167 10.96 -0.72 -30.41
C HIS A 167 11.39 -2.09 -29.92
N ASN A 168 11.30 -2.29 -28.61
CA ASN A 168 11.37 -3.63 -28.01
C ASN A 168 10.32 -3.82 -26.90
N LYS A 169 9.10 -3.30 -27.12
CA LYS A 169 7.93 -3.57 -26.27
C LYS A 169 7.78 -5.08 -26.04
N ASP A 170 7.96 -5.86 -27.11
CA ASP A 170 7.86 -7.32 -27.05
C ASP A 170 8.90 -7.98 -26.14
N LEU A 171 10.15 -7.52 -26.21
CA LEU A 171 11.22 -8.03 -25.36
C LEU A 171 10.96 -7.74 -23.88
N VAL A 172 10.55 -6.50 -23.54
CA VAL A 172 10.25 -6.15 -22.15
C VAL A 172 9.03 -6.95 -21.65
N GLN A 173 7.98 -7.10 -22.48
CA GLN A 173 6.84 -7.94 -22.16
C GLN A 173 7.24 -9.42 -21.96
N ARG A 174 8.17 -9.95 -22.77
CA ARG A 174 8.74 -11.29 -22.60
C ARG A 174 9.46 -11.44 -21.27
N ILE A 175 10.24 -10.45 -20.86
CA ILE A 175 10.96 -10.47 -19.57
C ILE A 175 9.95 -10.43 -18.41
N CYS A 176 8.95 -9.54 -18.48
CA CYS A 176 7.87 -9.49 -17.49
C CYS A 176 7.14 -10.84 -17.41
N ALA A 177 6.86 -11.47 -18.55
CA ALA A 177 6.21 -12.77 -18.62
C ALA A 177 7.07 -13.90 -18.02
N ALA A 178 8.37 -13.93 -18.33
CA ALA A 178 9.30 -14.89 -17.73
C ALA A 178 9.34 -14.75 -16.21
N ILE A 179 9.38 -13.52 -15.69
CA ILE A 179 9.37 -13.26 -14.24
C ILE A 179 8.06 -13.72 -13.61
N ASP A 180 6.93 -13.37 -14.20
CA ASP A 180 5.61 -13.66 -13.65
C ASP A 180 5.31 -15.16 -13.58
N VAL A 181 5.70 -15.91 -14.63
CA VAL A 181 5.47 -17.36 -14.73
C VAL A 181 6.48 -18.17 -13.91
N ASN A 182 7.69 -17.69 -13.66
CA ASN A 182 8.78 -18.52 -13.10
C ASN A 182 9.37 -18.01 -11.77
N SER A 183 8.90 -16.88 -11.24
CA SER A 183 9.39 -16.35 -9.96
C SER A 183 8.86 -17.11 -8.75
N PHE A 184 9.61 -16.97 -7.66
CA PHE A 184 9.33 -17.52 -6.34
C PHE A 184 9.15 -16.38 -5.34
N GLU A 185 8.24 -16.59 -4.40
CA GLU A 185 8.03 -15.69 -3.28
C GLU A 185 9.20 -15.79 -2.29
N VAL A 186 9.76 -14.64 -1.91
CA VAL A 186 10.88 -14.55 -0.98
C VAL A 186 10.49 -13.61 0.16
N ARG A 187 10.69 -14.05 1.41
CA ARG A 187 10.44 -13.23 2.59
C ARG A 187 11.51 -12.11 2.66
N GLY A 188 11.09 -10.85 2.57
CA GLY A 188 11.99 -9.72 2.78
C GLY A 188 12.41 -9.60 4.25
N PRO A 189 13.41 -8.76 4.55
CA PRO A 189 13.82 -8.55 5.94
C PRO A 189 12.73 -7.81 6.73
N PRO A 190 12.45 -8.23 7.98
CA PRO A 190 11.48 -7.56 8.83
C PRO A 190 12.04 -6.24 9.38
N ILE A 191 11.15 -5.26 9.55
CA ILE A 191 11.47 -3.99 10.21
C ILE A 191 11.73 -4.27 11.70
N PRO A 192 12.92 -3.94 12.23
CA PRO A 192 13.31 -4.32 13.61
C PRO A 192 12.32 -3.90 14.71
N ALA A 193 11.60 -2.79 14.54
CA ALA A 193 10.67 -2.25 15.54
C ALA A 193 9.23 -2.79 15.44
N ILE A 194 8.82 -3.30 14.28
CA ILE A 194 7.41 -3.62 13.98
C ILE A 194 7.24 -5.10 13.58
N GLY A 195 8.31 -5.77 13.14
CA GLY A 195 8.26 -7.15 12.64
C GLY A 195 7.58 -7.31 11.27
N CYS A 196 7.16 -6.21 10.65
CA CYS A 196 6.57 -6.22 9.31
C CYS A 196 7.66 -6.42 8.25
N ALA A 197 7.45 -7.32 7.30
CA ALA A 197 8.34 -7.56 6.16
C ALA A 197 7.55 -7.46 4.86
N GLU A 198 8.17 -6.91 3.82
CA GLU A 198 7.61 -6.95 2.47
C GLU A 198 7.92 -8.29 1.79
N VAL A 199 7.01 -8.70 0.92
CA VAL A 199 7.18 -9.91 0.11
C VAL A 199 7.92 -9.55 -1.17
N LEU A 200 9.03 -10.23 -1.42
CA LEU A 200 9.88 -10.06 -2.59
C LEU A 200 9.62 -11.16 -3.62
N ARG A 201 10.03 -10.92 -4.87
CA ARG A 201 10.07 -11.93 -5.94
C ARG A 201 11.50 -12.21 -6.34
N GLY A 202 11.87 -13.49 -6.30
CA GLY A 202 13.16 -13.99 -6.74
C GLY A 202 13.05 -14.90 -7.96
N MET A 203 13.96 -14.76 -8.91
CA MET A 203 14.10 -15.68 -10.04
C MET A 203 15.21 -16.68 -9.76
N TYR A 204 14.88 -17.97 -9.78
CA TYR A 204 15.80 -19.07 -9.49
C TYR A 204 15.78 -20.01 -10.69
N LEU A 205 16.82 -19.95 -11.53
CA LEU A 205 16.80 -20.53 -12.88
C LEU A 205 16.73 -22.06 -12.88
N GLN A 206 17.37 -22.73 -11.91
CA GLN A 206 17.31 -24.19 -11.77
C GLN A 206 15.99 -24.61 -11.11
N ALA A 207 15.54 -23.89 -10.08
CA ALA A 207 14.30 -24.19 -9.39
C ALA A 207 13.07 -23.97 -10.28
N ALA A 208 13.12 -23.02 -11.23
CA ALA A 208 12.06 -22.77 -12.21
C ALA A 208 11.72 -23.99 -13.08
N LEU A 209 12.60 -24.99 -13.17
CA LEU A 209 12.37 -26.24 -13.91
C LEU A 209 11.56 -27.28 -13.11
N LEU A 210 11.27 -27.05 -11.82
CA LEU A 210 10.45 -27.96 -11.01
C LEU A 210 9.02 -27.92 -11.51
N ALA A 211 8.49 -29.03 -12.02
CA ALA A 211 7.12 -29.10 -12.51
C ALA A 211 6.08 -29.09 -11.37
N HIS A 212 4.84 -28.75 -11.71
CA HIS A 212 3.73 -28.73 -10.75
C HIS A 212 3.12 -30.12 -10.48
N ASP A 213 2.89 -30.44 -9.21
CA ASP A 213 1.85 -31.38 -8.78
C ASP A 213 1.18 -30.85 -7.50
N CYS A 214 -0.14 -31.07 -7.34
CA CYS A 214 -0.86 -30.66 -6.15
C CYS A 214 -0.47 -31.49 -4.90
N VAL A 215 0.19 -32.65 -5.09
CA VAL A 215 0.81 -33.49 -4.06
C VAL A 215 2.30 -33.60 -4.37
N ALA A 216 3.03 -32.54 -4.03
CA ALA A 216 4.45 -32.43 -4.28
C ALA A 216 5.28 -33.49 -3.55
N ASN A 217 6.46 -33.80 -4.09
CA ASN A 217 7.47 -34.66 -3.47
C ASN A 217 8.72 -33.87 -3.02
N THR A 218 8.62 -32.55 -2.94
CA THR A 218 9.69 -31.66 -2.52
C THR A 218 9.27 -30.73 -1.38
N HIS A 219 10.26 -30.31 -0.60
CA HIS A 219 10.15 -29.26 0.41
C HIS A 219 11.16 -28.17 0.08
N MET A 220 10.72 -26.92 0.11
CA MET A 220 11.52 -25.78 -0.33
C MET A 220 11.63 -24.73 0.77
N SER A 221 12.86 -24.28 1.00
CA SER A 221 13.18 -23.21 1.94
C SER A 221 14.17 -22.25 1.31
N ILE A 222 14.14 -20.99 1.74
CA ILE A 222 15.05 -19.95 1.25
C ILE A 222 15.81 -19.41 2.45
N ASN A 223 17.13 -19.53 2.43
CA ASN A 223 17.97 -19.08 3.54
C ASN A 223 18.23 -17.56 3.51
N ASP A 224 18.96 -17.06 4.50
CA ASP A 224 19.19 -15.62 4.70
C ASP A 224 20.05 -14.97 3.62
N SER A 225 20.85 -15.79 2.92
CA SER A 225 21.58 -15.37 1.72
C SER A 225 20.68 -15.37 0.47
N ASN A 226 19.37 -15.54 0.65
CA ASN A 226 18.35 -15.70 -0.40
C ASN A 226 18.62 -16.91 -1.30
N VAL A 227 19.30 -17.94 -0.80
CA VAL A 227 19.53 -19.18 -1.57
C VAL A 227 18.34 -20.09 -1.38
N LEU A 228 17.74 -20.50 -2.49
CA LEU A 228 16.67 -21.48 -2.48
C LEU A 228 17.27 -22.88 -2.37
N VAL A 229 16.82 -23.64 -1.38
CA VAL A 229 17.22 -25.03 -1.17
C VAL A 229 16.01 -25.93 -1.30
N CYS A 230 16.11 -26.91 -2.18
CA CYS A 230 15.05 -27.89 -2.41
C CYS A 230 15.48 -29.26 -1.87
N HIS A 231 14.66 -29.83 -1.00
CA HIS A 231 14.85 -31.16 -0.40
C HIS A 231 13.76 -32.10 -0.88
N ALA A 232 14.05 -33.41 -0.96
CA ALA A 232 13.00 -34.40 -1.15
C ALA A 232 12.11 -34.46 0.10
N SER A 233 10.80 -34.35 -0.05
CA SER A 233 9.87 -34.47 1.09
C SER A 233 9.55 -35.92 1.43
N ARG A 234 9.62 -36.81 0.44
CA ARG A 234 9.39 -38.25 0.54
C ARG A 234 10.42 -39.01 -0.31
N ASP A 235 10.39 -40.34 -0.28
CA ASP A 235 11.18 -41.14 -1.22
C ASP A 235 10.81 -40.80 -2.67
N ILE A 236 11.81 -40.61 -3.53
CA ILE A 236 11.66 -40.39 -4.98
C ILE A 236 12.53 -41.41 -5.69
N LYS A 237 11.97 -42.23 -6.59
CA LYS A 237 12.74 -43.24 -7.32
C LYS A 237 13.50 -42.65 -8.48
N LYS A 238 14.62 -43.27 -8.84
CA LYS A 238 15.35 -42.92 -10.06
C LYS A 238 14.40 -42.95 -11.27
N GLY A 239 14.38 -41.86 -12.02
CA GLY A 239 13.53 -41.67 -13.20
C GLY A 239 12.20 -40.97 -12.92
N ASP A 240 11.77 -40.87 -11.66
CA ASP A 240 10.52 -40.20 -11.31
C ASP A 240 10.66 -38.67 -11.45
N PRO A 241 9.59 -37.98 -11.87
CA PRO A 241 9.57 -36.52 -11.87
C PRO A 241 9.67 -35.92 -10.46
N ILE A 242 10.37 -34.79 -10.39
CA ILE A 242 10.50 -33.99 -9.17
C ILE A 242 9.49 -32.85 -9.26
N TYR A 243 8.51 -32.87 -8.36
CA TYR A 243 7.36 -31.99 -8.35
C TYR A 243 7.39 -31.02 -7.18
N TYR A 244 7.02 -29.77 -7.47
CA TYR A 244 6.76 -28.72 -6.50
C TYR A 244 5.30 -28.28 -6.58
N ASN A 245 4.70 -27.86 -5.46
CA ASN A 245 3.33 -27.36 -5.47
C ASN A 245 3.36 -25.83 -5.62
N TYR A 246 2.89 -25.36 -6.77
CA TYR A 246 2.81 -23.91 -7.08
C TYR A 246 1.64 -23.20 -6.38
N THR A 247 0.78 -23.96 -5.71
CA THR A 247 -0.44 -23.47 -5.08
C THR A 247 -0.42 -23.77 -3.59
N ASP A 248 -1.39 -23.22 -2.86
CA ASP A 248 -1.65 -23.65 -1.50
C ASP A 248 -2.28 -25.06 -1.47
N PRO A 249 -1.64 -26.06 -0.81
CA PRO A 249 -2.20 -27.40 -0.66
C PRO A 249 -3.61 -27.42 -0.06
N LEU A 250 -3.97 -26.47 0.80
CA LEU A 250 -5.23 -26.45 1.53
C LEU A 250 -6.38 -25.75 0.80
N LYS A 251 -6.15 -25.22 -0.41
CA LYS A 251 -7.25 -24.73 -1.27
C LYS A 251 -7.97 -25.90 -1.93
N GLY A 252 -9.25 -25.73 -2.26
CA GLY A 252 -10.04 -26.69 -3.04
C GLY A 252 -9.67 -26.72 -4.54
N THR A 253 -10.10 -27.76 -5.26
CA THR A 253 -9.68 -28.02 -6.65
C THR A 253 -9.96 -26.85 -7.58
N VAL A 254 -11.15 -26.23 -7.50
CA VAL A 254 -11.53 -25.10 -8.38
C VAL A 254 -10.57 -23.92 -8.21
N LEU A 255 -10.26 -23.55 -6.96
CA LEU A 255 -9.37 -22.43 -6.66
C LEU A 255 -7.93 -22.71 -7.09
N ARG A 256 -7.43 -23.94 -6.90
CA ARG A 256 -6.09 -24.33 -7.38
C ARG A 256 -6.02 -24.28 -8.90
N GLN A 257 -7.02 -24.82 -9.59
CA GLN A 257 -7.08 -24.78 -11.05
C GLN A 257 -7.15 -23.34 -11.58
N GLN A 258 -7.97 -22.48 -10.98
CA GLN A 258 -8.04 -21.07 -11.34
C GLN A 258 -6.69 -20.37 -11.15
N HIS A 259 -6.02 -20.60 -10.02
CA HIS A 259 -4.69 -20.02 -9.76
C HIS A 259 -3.65 -20.46 -10.81
N LEU A 260 -3.63 -21.74 -11.18
CA LEU A 260 -2.72 -22.26 -12.21
C LEU A 260 -3.08 -21.76 -13.61
N MET A 261 -4.36 -21.65 -13.94
CA MET A 261 -4.81 -21.14 -15.24
C MET A 261 -4.46 -19.66 -15.41
N VAL A 262 -4.66 -18.84 -14.38
CA VAL A 262 -4.39 -17.40 -14.42
C VAL A 262 -2.89 -17.10 -14.36
N GLY A 263 -2.16 -17.73 -13.42
CA GLY A 263 -0.75 -17.41 -13.19
C GLY A 263 0.25 -18.23 -14.00
N LYS A 264 -0.13 -19.44 -14.44
CA LYS A 264 0.77 -20.41 -15.09
C LYS A 264 0.22 -20.96 -16.42
N TYR A 265 -0.96 -20.53 -16.85
CA TYR A 265 -1.57 -20.87 -18.14
C TYR A 265 -1.72 -22.37 -18.41
N PHE A 266 -1.95 -23.20 -17.40
CA PHE A 266 -2.25 -24.62 -17.62
C PHE A 266 -3.27 -25.19 -16.62
N LYS A 267 -3.94 -26.28 -17.04
CA LYS A 267 -4.87 -27.04 -16.20
C LYS A 267 -4.17 -28.26 -15.61
N CYS A 268 -4.16 -28.40 -14.30
CA CYS A 268 -3.54 -29.53 -13.63
C CYS A 268 -4.36 -30.81 -13.82
N THR A 269 -3.67 -31.92 -14.04
CA THR A 269 -4.26 -33.26 -14.27
C THR A 269 -3.65 -34.31 -13.32
N CYS A 270 -3.06 -33.88 -12.19
CA CYS A 270 -2.55 -34.79 -11.18
C CYS A 270 -3.65 -35.68 -10.59
N ASN A 271 -3.26 -36.72 -9.85
CA ASN A 271 -4.20 -37.65 -9.23
C ASN A 271 -5.23 -36.94 -8.34
N ARG A 272 -4.80 -35.94 -7.56
CA ARG A 272 -5.71 -35.16 -6.70
C ARG A 272 -6.73 -34.33 -7.50
N CYS A 273 -6.32 -33.73 -8.62
CA CYS A 273 -7.22 -32.93 -9.46
C CYS A 273 -8.17 -33.80 -10.30
N SER A 274 -7.76 -35.02 -10.64
CA SER A 274 -8.58 -35.97 -11.37
C SER A 274 -9.58 -36.71 -10.47
N ASP A 275 -9.27 -36.81 -9.18
CA ASP A 275 -10.15 -37.40 -8.17
C ASP A 275 -11.12 -36.36 -7.59
N ILE A 276 -12.43 -36.59 -7.80
CA ILE A 276 -13.51 -35.73 -7.30
C ILE A 276 -13.58 -35.67 -5.76
N THR A 277 -13.00 -36.64 -5.05
CA THR A 277 -12.92 -36.67 -3.59
C THR A 277 -11.66 -36.01 -3.04
N GLU A 278 -10.75 -35.56 -3.91
CA GLU A 278 -9.44 -35.03 -3.56
C GLU A 278 -8.64 -35.98 -2.65
N LEU A 279 -8.48 -37.24 -3.06
CA LEU A 279 -7.80 -38.30 -2.30
C LEU A 279 -8.54 -38.70 -1.02
N GLY A 280 -9.87 -38.72 -1.08
CA GLY A 280 -10.74 -39.04 0.07
C GLY A 280 -10.80 -37.96 1.15
N THR A 281 -10.22 -36.79 0.91
CA THR A 281 -10.25 -35.68 1.87
C THR A 281 -11.55 -34.88 1.83
N TYR A 282 -12.29 -34.92 0.72
CA TYR A 282 -13.55 -34.20 0.50
C TYR A 282 -13.43 -32.68 0.65
N MET A 283 -12.24 -32.14 0.36
CA MET A 283 -11.88 -30.72 0.53
C MET A 283 -12.78 -29.73 -0.22
N SER A 284 -13.38 -30.14 -1.34
CA SER A 284 -14.33 -29.32 -2.13
C SER A 284 -15.77 -29.87 -2.09
N SER A 285 -16.13 -30.65 -1.06
CA SER A 285 -17.43 -31.33 -0.99
C SER A 285 -18.39 -30.70 0.03
N ALA A 286 -19.69 -30.82 -0.22
CA ALA A 286 -20.74 -30.39 0.70
C ALA A 286 -21.43 -31.58 1.37
N LEU A 287 -22.23 -31.33 2.41
CA LEU A 287 -23.14 -32.33 2.95
C LEU A 287 -24.31 -32.54 1.98
N CYS A 288 -24.66 -33.81 1.74
CA CYS A 288 -25.75 -34.14 0.84
C CYS A 288 -27.10 -33.66 1.42
N PRO A 289 -27.86 -32.80 0.73
CA PRO A 289 -29.12 -32.27 1.23
C PRO A 289 -30.21 -33.36 1.36
N ARG A 290 -30.09 -34.46 0.60
CA ARG A 290 -31.08 -35.54 0.58
C ARG A 290 -30.89 -36.56 1.70
N CYS A 291 -29.68 -37.08 1.88
CA CYS A 291 -29.42 -38.14 2.88
C CYS A 291 -28.82 -37.62 4.20
N LYS A 292 -28.34 -36.36 4.24
CA LYS A 292 -27.72 -35.70 5.40
C LYS A 292 -26.51 -36.40 6.04
N LYS A 293 -26.12 -37.58 5.55
CA LYS A 293 -25.00 -38.39 6.04
C LYS A 293 -23.85 -38.48 5.03
N GLY A 294 -24.16 -38.50 3.74
CA GLY A 294 -23.17 -38.59 2.67
C GLY A 294 -22.63 -37.24 2.22
N TYR A 295 -21.48 -37.25 1.59
CA TYR A 295 -20.88 -36.08 0.95
C TYR A 295 -21.25 -36.01 -0.53
N ILE A 296 -21.42 -34.79 -1.03
CA ILE A 296 -21.69 -34.50 -2.43
C ILE A 296 -20.50 -33.74 -3.02
N SER A 297 -20.00 -34.20 -4.16
CA SER A 297 -18.85 -33.58 -4.86
C SER A 297 -19.22 -33.26 -6.30
N LYS A 298 -18.55 -32.26 -6.87
CA LYS A 298 -18.79 -31.82 -8.24
C LYS A 298 -18.08 -32.74 -9.23
N LYS A 299 -18.83 -33.36 -10.13
CA LYS A 299 -18.35 -34.15 -11.27
C LYS A 299 -18.86 -33.49 -12.54
N ASN A 300 -17.95 -32.84 -13.29
CA ASN A 300 -18.30 -31.95 -14.40
C ASN A 300 -19.27 -30.85 -13.92
N ASP A 301 -20.45 -30.75 -14.52
CA ASP A 301 -21.47 -29.75 -14.19
C ASP A 301 -22.53 -30.28 -13.20
N ALA A 302 -22.40 -31.51 -12.70
CA ALA A 302 -23.35 -32.12 -11.76
C ALA A 302 -22.73 -32.38 -10.39
N TRP A 303 -23.49 -32.13 -9.32
CA TRP A 303 -23.11 -32.53 -7.97
C TRP A 303 -23.69 -33.90 -7.65
N VAL A 304 -22.83 -34.88 -7.36
CA VAL A 304 -23.23 -36.29 -7.15
C VAL A 304 -22.86 -36.75 -5.75
N CYS A 305 -23.81 -37.35 -5.04
CA CYS A 305 -23.60 -37.84 -3.68
C CYS A 305 -22.95 -39.22 -3.69
N HIS A 306 -21.88 -39.40 -2.90
CA HIS A 306 -21.15 -40.67 -2.82
C HIS A 306 -21.90 -41.78 -2.09
N SER A 307 -22.86 -41.44 -1.21
CA SER A 307 -23.59 -42.43 -0.40
C SER A 307 -24.93 -42.84 -0.99
N CYS A 308 -25.69 -41.91 -1.58
CA CYS A 308 -27.02 -42.20 -2.12
C CYS A 308 -27.12 -42.09 -3.65
N ALA A 309 -26.01 -41.79 -4.34
CA ALA A 309 -25.91 -41.64 -5.79
C ALA A 309 -26.89 -40.63 -6.43
N LYS A 310 -27.58 -39.81 -5.61
CA LYS A 310 -28.53 -38.81 -6.09
C LYS A 310 -27.80 -37.54 -6.51
N GLU A 311 -28.20 -37.01 -7.66
CA GLU A 311 -27.72 -35.74 -8.18
C GLU A 311 -28.50 -34.57 -7.56
N SER A 312 -27.84 -33.42 -7.47
CA SER A 312 -28.44 -32.14 -7.05
C SER A 312 -28.15 -31.06 -8.09
N GLU A 313 -29.04 -30.08 -8.19
CA GLU A 313 -28.89 -28.95 -9.09
C GLU A 313 -27.61 -28.16 -8.77
N GLN A 314 -26.86 -27.80 -9.81
CA GLN A 314 -25.56 -27.15 -9.69
C GLN A 314 -25.65 -25.80 -8.97
N SER A 315 -26.60 -24.96 -9.38
CA SER A 315 -26.84 -23.62 -8.85
C SER A 315 -27.00 -23.63 -7.33
N ALA A 316 -27.72 -24.62 -6.78
CA ALA A 316 -28.08 -24.67 -5.38
C ALA A 316 -26.89 -24.97 -4.45
N ILE A 317 -25.98 -25.87 -4.83
CA ILE A 317 -24.80 -26.19 -4.02
C ILE A 317 -23.71 -25.15 -4.23
N ASP A 318 -23.45 -24.72 -5.47
CA ASP A 318 -22.47 -23.68 -5.77
C ASP A 318 -22.82 -22.38 -5.02
N TYR A 319 -24.11 -21.98 -5.00
CA TYR A 319 -24.57 -20.82 -4.22
C TYR A 319 -24.32 -20.98 -2.72
N LYS A 320 -24.57 -22.17 -2.14
CA LYS A 320 -24.30 -22.42 -0.71
C LYS A 320 -22.82 -22.30 -0.37
N VAL A 321 -21.95 -22.88 -1.20
CA VAL A 321 -20.50 -22.76 -1.03
C VAL A 321 -20.08 -21.28 -1.13
N GLN A 322 -20.61 -20.55 -2.10
CA GLN A 322 -20.35 -19.12 -2.26
C GLN A 322 -20.81 -18.31 -1.04
N CYS A 323 -22.00 -18.55 -0.50
CA CYS A 323 -22.47 -17.91 0.74
C CYS A 323 -21.53 -18.19 1.92
N CYS A 324 -21.04 -19.42 2.06
CA CYS A 324 -20.07 -19.77 3.10
C CYS A 324 -18.73 -19.05 2.90
N SER A 325 -18.29 -18.88 1.64
CA SER A 325 -17.08 -18.11 1.30
C SER A 325 -17.24 -16.63 1.64
N ASN A 326 -18.33 -16.00 1.17
CA ASN A 326 -18.63 -14.60 1.45
C ASN A 326 -18.72 -14.32 2.96
N LYS A 327 -19.33 -15.25 3.72
CA LYS A 327 -19.38 -15.11 5.18
C LYS A 327 -17.99 -15.17 5.83
N LEU A 328 -17.09 -16.03 5.35
CA LEU A 328 -15.71 -16.11 5.86
C LEU A 328 -14.91 -14.83 5.57
N GLU A 329 -15.21 -14.13 4.48
CA GLU A 329 -14.55 -12.88 4.11
C GLU A 329 -14.92 -11.72 5.04
N VAL A 330 -16.16 -11.69 5.54
CA VAL A 330 -16.70 -10.58 6.34
C VAL A 330 -16.42 -10.72 7.84
N ILE A 331 -16.34 -11.95 8.36
CA ILE A 331 -16.09 -12.16 9.81
C ILE A 331 -14.71 -11.66 10.24
N ASN A 332 -14.62 -11.27 11.51
CA ASN A 332 -13.35 -10.97 12.15
C ASN A 332 -12.55 -12.25 12.40
N LYS A 333 -11.59 -12.52 11.50
CA LYS A 333 -10.68 -13.68 11.53
C LYS A 333 -9.74 -13.73 12.73
N LYS A 334 -9.76 -12.72 13.61
CA LYS A 334 -8.99 -12.69 14.88
C LYS A 334 -9.87 -12.88 16.11
N ASP A 335 -11.20 -12.92 15.95
CA ASP A 335 -12.13 -13.13 17.05
C ASP A 335 -12.47 -14.62 17.21
N GLU A 336 -12.34 -15.13 18.44
CA GLU A 336 -12.60 -16.54 18.76
C GLU A 336 -14.08 -16.91 18.56
N LYS A 337 -15.00 -16.04 18.98
CA LYS A 337 -16.45 -16.35 19.00
C LYS A 337 -17.00 -16.37 17.58
N GLU A 338 -16.63 -15.39 16.76
CA GLU A 338 -17.06 -15.33 15.36
C GLU A 338 -16.56 -16.55 14.56
N LEU A 339 -15.30 -16.97 14.78
CA LEU A 339 -14.74 -18.15 14.13
C LEU A 339 -15.44 -19.44 14.58
N GLU A 340 -15.70 -19.62 15.88
CA GLU A 340 -16.45 -20.79 16.38
C GLU A 340 -17.88 -20.81 15.85
N GLU A 341 -18.56 -19.65 15.81
CA GLU A 341 -19.89 -19.55 15.24
C GLU A 341 -19.89 -19.86 13.73
N TYR A 342 -18.89 -19.38 13.01
CA TYR A 342 -18.71 -19.70 11.59
C TYR A 342 -18.54 -21.21 11.39
N ILE A 343 -17.60 -21.84 12.11
CA ILE A 343 -17.33 -23.27 12.01
C ILE A 343 -18.60 -24.08 12.32
N ARG A 344 -19.32 -23.74 13.39
CA ARG A 344 -20.56 -24.41 13.79
C ARG A 344 -21.63 -24.34 12.70
N ASN A 345 -21.87 -23.15 12.15
CA ASN A 345 -22.91 -22.93 11.13
C ASN A 345 -22.55 -23.61 9.80
N VAL A 346 -21.30 -23.52 9.38
CA VAL A 346 -20.83 -24.01 8.08
C VAL A 346 -20.66 -25.54 8.09
N SER A 347 -20.37 -26.14 9.26
CA SER A 347 -20.34 -27.60 9.42
C SER A 347 -21.70 -28.27 9.22
N LEU A 348 -22.81 -27.51 9.22
CA LEU A 348 -24.14 -28.02 8.88
C LEU A 348 -24.38 -28.11 7.37
N VAL A 349 -23.51 -27.50 6.56
CA VAL A 349 -23.66 -27.36 5.11
C VAL A 349 -22.53 -28.04 4.35
N LEU A 350 -21.29 -27.91 4.82
CA LEU A 350 -20.09 -28.39 4.12
C LEU A 350 -19.49 -29.63 4.77
N ALA A 351 -18.70 -30.39 4.01
CA ALA A 351 -17.97 -31.53 4.57
C ALA A 351 -16.98 -31.08 5.66
N PRO A 352 -16.69 -31.89 6.70
CA PRO A 352 -15.87 -31.45 7.85
C PRO A 352 -14.45 -30.95 7.49
N ASN A 353 -13.90 -31.47 6.40
CA ASN A 353 -12.59 -31.15 5.86
C ASN A 353 -12.66 -30.15 4.69
N HIS A 354 -13.80 -29.50 4.47
CA HIS A 354 -13.93 -28.52 3.39
C HIS A 354 -12.90 -27.38 3.58
N TYR A 355 -12.29 -26.90 2.50
CA TYR A 355 -11.18 -25.93 2.58
C TYR A 355 -11.52 -24.66 3.39
N LEU A 356 -12.77 -24.17 3.28
CA LEU A 356 -13.26 -23.03 4.07
C LEU A 356 -13.28 -23.32 5.59
N LEU A 357 -13.67 -24.54 5.99
CA LEU A 357 -13.66 -24.94 7.40
C LEU A 357 -12.23 -25.12 7.89
N LEU A 358 -11.33 -25.66 7.07
CA LEU A 358 -9.92 -25.79 7.44
C LEU A 358 -9.24 -24.43 7.60
N ASP A 359 -9.51 -23.46 6.72
CA ASP A 359 -9.01 -22.07 6.87
C ASP A 359 -9.51 -21.46 8.19
N ALA A 360 -10.80 -21.58 8.49
CA ALA A 360 -11.36 -21.10 9.76
C ALA A 360 -10.76 -21.81 10.99
N LYS A 361 -10.59 -23.14 10.93
CA LYS A 361 -10.00 -23.94 12.02
C LYS A 361 -8.52 -23.59 12.25
N GLN A 362 -7.75 -23.38 11.20
CA GLN A 362 -6.35 -22.95 11.30
C GLN A 362 -6.23 -21.56 11.94
N ARG A 363 -7.09 -20.62 11.54
CA ARG A 363 -7.15 -19.28 12.15
C ARG A 363 -7.54 -19.35 13.62
N LEU A 364 -8.57 -20.14 13.95
CA LEU A 364 -9.01 -20.34 15.32
C LEU A 364 -7.90 -20.95 16.19
N ALA A 365 -7.16 -21.94 15.69
CA ALA A 365 -6.01 -22.50 16.41
C ALA A 365 -4.95 -21.44 16.73
N GLY A 366 -4.69 -20.50 15.82
CA GLY A 366 -3.81 -19.34 16.04
C GLY A 366 -4.36 -18.37 17.08
N VAL A 367 -5.65 -18.01 17.00
CA VAL A 367 -6.32 -17.15 18.00
C VAL A 367 -6.27 -17.79 19.38
N LEU A 368 -6.56 -19.09 19.49
CA LEU A 368 -6.49 -19.84 20.74
C LEU A 368 -5.07 -19.87 21.32
N ARG A 369 -4.05 -20.02 20.47
CA ARG A 369 -2.64 -19.92 20.91
C ARG A 369 -2.37 -18.56 21.53
N ASP A 370 -2.75 -17.48 20.86
CA ASP A 370 -2.49 -16.13 21.34
C ASP A 370 -3.26 -15.84 22.64
N THR A 371 -4.51 -16.31 22.75
CA THR A 371 -5.31 -16.23 23.99
C THR A 371 -4.68 -17.03 25.13
N ILE A 372 -4.25 -18.28 24.88
CA ILE A 372 -3.60 -19.14 25.88
C ILE A 372 -2.32 -18.50 26.40
N ASN A 373 -1.52 -17.88 25.53
CA ASN A 373 -0.24 -17.26 25.91
C ASN A 373 -0.42 -15.92 26.63
N ARG A 374 -1.51 -15.18 26.35
CA ARG A 374 -1.80 -13.89 26.99
C ARG A 374 -2.46 -14.04 28.35
N GLU A 375 -3.33 -15.03 28.52
CA GLU A 375 -4.05 -15.22 29.78
C GLU A 375 -3.13 -15.80 30.86
N PRO A 376 -3.10 -15.23 32.09
CA PRO A 376 -2.29 -15.79 33.18
C PRO A 376 -2.74 -17.19 33.63
N ARG A 377 -4.01 -17.53 33.39
CA ARG A 377 -4.64 -18.81 33.82
C ARG A 377 -5.59 -19.34 32.73
N PRO A 378 -5.06 -19.79 31.58
CA PRO A 378 -5.88 -20.20 30.44
C PRO A 378 -6.74 -21.42 30.78
N THR A 379 -8.00 -21.45 30.35
CA THR A 379 -8.94 -22.53 30.74
C THR A 379 -8.60 -23.88 30.08
N LYS A 380 -8.92 -24.99 30.75
CA LYS A 380 -8.75 -26.35 30.19
C LYS A 380 -9.56 -26.56 28.91
N LYS A 381 -10.71 -25.86 28.79
CA LYS A 381 -11.59 -25.91 27.62
C LYS A 381 -10.88 -25.38 26.36
N LEU A 382 -10.20 -24.24 26.48
CA LEU A 382 -9.44 -23.65 25.36
C LEU A 382 -8.33 -24.59 24.88
N MET A 383 -7.58 -25.20 25.80
CA MET A 383 -6.52 -26.15 25.47
C MET A 383 -7.06 -27.40 24.76
N ARG A 384 -8.14 -28.01 25.27
CA ARG A 384 -8.78 -29.17 24.63
C ARG A 384 -9.27 -28.81 23.23
N ARG A 385 -9.90 -27.64 23.08
CA ARG A 385 -10.38 -27.17 21.78
C ARG A 385 -9.25 -26.99 20.77
N LYS A 386 -8.12 -26.41 21.18
CA LYS A 386 -6.93 -26.27 20.33
C LYS A 386 -6.35 -27.63 19.91
N ILE A 387 -6.32 -28.62 20.82
CA ILE A 387 -5.89 -29.99 20.51
C ILE A 387 -6.82 -30.63 19.48
N GLU A 388 -8.14 -30.54 19.67
CA GLU A 388 -9.14 -31.06 18.72
C GLU A 388 -8.93 -30.49 17.32
N LEU A 389 -8.79 -29.17 17.20
CA LEU A 389 -8.57 -28.51 15.90
C LEU A 389 -7.32 -29.03 15.21
N CYS A 390 -6.21 -29.18 15.94
CA CYS A 390 -4.97 -29.69 15.36
C CYS A 390 -5.09 -31.17 14.96
N GLN A 391 -5.81 -31.98 15.73
CA GLN A 391 -6.09 -33.39 15.42
C GLN A 391 -7.00 -33.54 14.19
N GLU A 392 -7.92 -32.60 13.95
CA GLU A 392 -8.74 -32.58 12.74
C GLU A 392 -7.93 -32.18 11.48
N ILE A 393 -7.00 -31.23 11.61
CA ILE A 393 -6.19 -30.71 10.49
C ILE A 393 -5.10 -31.71 10.06
N LEU A 394 -4.47 -32.39 11.02
CA LEU A 394 -3.28 -33.22 10.78
C LEU A 394 -3.47 -34.33 9.72
N PRO A 395 -4.55 -35.15 9.75
CA PRO A 395 -4.76 -36.20 8.75
C PRO A 395 -4.93 -35.67 7.32
N VAL A 396 -5.52 -34.48 7.19
CA VAL A 396 -5.67 -33.81 5.89
C VAL A 396 -4.29 -33.43 5.35
N LEU A 397 -3.42 -32.83 6.19
CA LEU A 397 -2.05 -32.50 5.81
C LEU A 397 -1.22 -33.73 5.46
N GLU A 398 -1.38 -34.85 6.17
CA GLU A 398 -0.68 -36.10 5.86
C GLU A 398 -1.07 -36.66 4.49
N THR A 399 -2.30 -36.44 4.05
CA THR A 399 -2.80 -36.88 2.73
C THR A 399 -2.33 -35.94 1.61
N LEU A 400 -2.43 -34.62 1.82
CA LEU A 400 -2.18 -33.62 0.78
C LEU A 400 -0.69 -33.27 0.61
N SER A 401 0.09 -33.36 1.70
CA SER A 401 1.52 -33.05 1.74
C SER A 401 2.28 -34.18 2.46
N PRO A 402 2.40 -35.36 1.83
CA PRO A 402 3.03 -36.52 2.44
C PRO A 402 4.53 -36.30 2.68
N GLY A 403 5.05 -36.89 3.76
CA GLY A 403 6.47 -36.75 4.13
C GLY A 403 6.77 -35.44 4.85
N ILE A 404 7.85 -34.75 4.52
CA ILE A 404 8.25 -33.50 5.18
C ILE A 404 7.37 -32.33 4.73
N CYS A 405 6.78 -31.62 5.69
CA CYS A 405 5.90 -30.48 5.43
C CYS A 405 5.97 -29.46 6.57
N ARG A 406 6.24 -28.19 6.24
CA ARG A 406 6.30 -27.06 7.19
C ARG A 406 5.04 -26.93 8.05
N THR A 407 3.86 -26.85 7.41
CA THR A 407 2.58 -26.69 8.13
C THR A 407 2.32 -27.85 9.08
N LYS A 408 2.63 -29.09 8.65
CA LYS A 408 2.51 -30.27 9.50
C LYS A 408 3.42 -30.20 10.72
N ALA A 409 4.66 -29.75 10.53
CA ALA A 409 5.63 -29.59 11.60
C ALA A 409 5.13 -28.57 12.65
N ILE A 410 4.60 -27.43 12.20
CA ILE A 410 4.00 -26.41 13.07
C ILE A 410 2.77 -26.99 13.81
N THR A 411 1.85 -27.67 13.13
CA THR A 411 0.68 -28.28 13.78
C THR A 411 1.07 -29.31 14.85
N LEU A 412 2.11 -30.12 14.60
CA LEU A 412 2.64 -31.08 15.59
C LEU A 412 3.30 -30.39 16.78
N TYR A 413 4.00 -29.28 16.55
CA TYR A 413 4.59 -28.47 17.62
C TYR A 413 3.49 -27.89 18.53
N GLU A 414 2.46 -27.29 17.93
CA GLU A 414 1.32 -26.70 18.64
C GLU A 414 0.53 -27.77 19.43
N LEU A 415 0.41 -29.00 18.89
CA LEU A 415 -0.13 -30.16 19.60
C LEU A 415 0.70 -30.52 20.83
N HIS A 416 2.02 -30.64 20.68
CA HIS A 416 2.93 -30.91 21.78
C HIS A 416 2.77 -29.86 22.89
N GLU A 417 2.90 -28.58 22.56
CA GLU A 417 2.96 -27.49 23.53
C GLU A 417 1.66 -27.44 24.34
N THR A 418 0.52 -27.55 23.66
CA THR A 418 -0.80 -27.52 24.28
C THR A 418 -1.06 -28.78 25.13
N THR A 419 -0.58 -29.95 24.68
CA THR A 419 -0.72 -31.21 25.43
C THR A 419 0.06 -31.17 26.74
N VAL A 420 1.31 -30.69 26.73
CA VAL A 420 2.13 -30.55 27.94
C VAL A 420 1.47 -29.58 28.93
N GLN A 421 0.99 -28.42 28.45
CA GLN A 421 0.31 -27.44 29.31
C GLN A 421 -0.97 -28.00 29.94
N LEU A 422 -1.78 -28.71 29.16
CA LEU A 422 -3.02 -29.33 29.65
C LEU A 422 -2.73 -30.45 30.66
N ALA A 423 -1.79 -31.34 30.34
CA ALA A 423 -1.41 -32.46 31.19
C ALA A 423 -0.89 -31.95 32.54
N LYS A 424 -0.02 -30.93 32.53
CA LYS A 424 0.47 -30.29 33.76
C LYS A 424 -0.69 -29.75 34.60
N LYS A 425 -1.62 -29.02 33.97
CA LYS A 425 -2.78 -28.45 34.66
C LYS A 425 -3.75 -29.50 35.20
N MET A 426 -3.88 -30.64 34.56
CA MET A 426 -4.67 -31.78 35.04
C MET A 426 -3.98 -32.49 36.21
N SER A 427 -2.65 -32.64 36.16
CA SER A 427 -1.84 -33.17 37.25
C SER A 427 -1.89 -32.27 38.49
N ASP A 428 -1.70 -30.96 38.32
CA ASP A 428 -1.76 -29.98 39.42
C ASP A 428 -3.15 -29.96 40.10
N ALA A 429 -4.21 -30.21 39.33
CA ALA A 429 -5.58 -30.34 39.82
C ALA A 429 -5.91 -31.74 40.39
N ARG A 430 -4.95 -32.68 40.38
CA ARG A 430 -5.12 -34.08 40.78
C ARG A 430 -6.23 -34.83 40.02
N GLU A 431 -6.50 -34.43 38.78
CA GLU A 431 -7.48 -35.09 37.90
C GLU A 431 -6.91 -36.34 37.21
N ILE A 432 -5.59 -36.42 37.06
CA ILE A 432 -4.88 -37.56 36.47
C ILE A 432 -3.84 -38.09 37.44
N THR A 433 -3.56 -39.39 37.36
CA THR A 433 -2.52 -40.05 38.16
C THR A 433 -1.13 -39.74 37.59
N ALA A 434 -0.08 -39.91 38.40
CA ALA A 434 1.29 -39.70 37.95
C ALA A 434 1.68 -40.56 36.72
N PRO A 435 1.29 -41.86 36.62
CA PRO A 435 1.50 -42.63 35.40
C PRO A 435 0.76 -42.05 34.17
N ALA A 436 -0.51 -41.66 34.33
CA ALA A 436 -1.27 -41.06 33.23
C ALA A 436 -0.69 -39.70 32.79
N TYR A 437 -0.12 -38.93 33.70
CA TYR A 437 0.61 -37.70 33.37
C TYR A 437 1.86 -38.00 32.53
N VAL A 438 2.63 -39.04 32.89
CA VAL A 438 3.79 -39.47 32.11
C VAL A 438 3.39 -39.95 30.71
N ASP A 439 2.29 -40.70 30.58
CA ASP A 439 1.78 -41.14 29.27
C ASP A 439 1.46 -39.95 28.35
N GLU A 440 0.85 -38.88 28.89
CA GLU A 440 0.59 -37.66 28.12
C GLU A 440 1.87 -36.92 27.74
N LEU A 441 2.89 -36.89 28.61
CA LEU A 441 4.19 -36.31 28.28
C LEU A 441 4.93 -37.12 27.21
N LEU A 442 4.85 -38.45 27.23
CA LEU A 442 5.39 -39.32 26.20
C LEU A 442 4.66 -39.13 24.86
N ASN A 443 3.34 -38.92 24.89
CA ASN A 443 2.56 -38.55 23.71
C ASN A 443 3.04 -37.22 23.12
N ALA A 444 3.19 -36.20 23.96
CA ALA A 444 3.68 -34.90 23.55
C ALA A 444 5.12 -34.97 23.00
N GLU A 445 5.97 -35.82 23.57
CA GLU A 445 7.32 -36.06 23.09
C GLU A 445 7.32 -36.62 21.66
N ARG A 446 6.43 -37.56 21.34
CA ARG A 446 6.29 -38.12 19.99
C ARG A 446 5.92 -37.05 18.97
N TYR A 447 5.01 -36.14 19.31
CA TYR A 447 4.65 -35.02 18.43
C TYR A 447 5.83 -34.06 18.22
N LEU A 448 6.52 -33.68 19.29
CA LEU A 448 7.65 -32.76 19.22
C LEU A 448 8.81 -33.34 18.41
N LYS A 449 9.14 -34.61 18.62
CA LYS A 449 10.21 -35.28 17.86
C LYS A 449 9.91 -35.28 16.36
N ARG A 450 8.69 -35.63 15.97
CA ARG A 450 8.27 -35.63 14.56
C ARG A 450 8.23 -34.21 13.97
N SER A 451 7.90 -33.20 14.77
CA SER A 451 8.01 -31.80 14.37
C SER A 451 9.45 -31.40 14.07
N LEU A 452 10.38 -31.71 14.98
CA LEU A 452 11.81 -31.41 14.86
C LEU A 452 12.47 -32.04 13.64
N GLU A 453 12.11 -33.28 13.29
CA GLU A 453 12.59 -33.96 12.07
C GLU A 453 12.31 -33.17 10.78
N MET A 454 11.29 -32.31 10.79
CA MET A 454 10.93 -31.45 9.66
C MET A 454 11.47 -30.03 9.80
N LEU A 455 11.36 -29.41 10.99
CA LEU A 455 11.79 -28.03 11.22
C LEU A 455 13.30 -27.83 11.08
N VAL A 456 14.12 -28.87 11.29
CA VAL A 456 15.59 -28.79 11.14
C VAL A 456 16.05 -28.44 9.72
N LEU A 457 15.17 -28.58 8.72
CA LEU A 457 15.44 -28.21 7.34
C LEU A 457 15.15 -26.73 7.04
N GLU A 458 14.54 -26.02 7.99
CA GLU A 458 14.28 -24.60 7.88
C GLU A 458 15.53 -23.77 8.23
N PRO A 459 15.73 -22.61 7.57
CA PRO A 459 16.84 -21.71 7.89
C PRO A 459 16.70 -21.14 9.30
N GLY A 460 17.81 -21.02 10.04
CA GLY A 460 17.79 -20.65 11.47
C GLY A 460 17.15 -19.30 11.81
N ASN A 461 17.26 -18.30 10.93
CA ASN A 461 16.70 -16.96 11.15
C ASN A 461 15.28 -16.80 10.56
N SER A 462 14.69 -17.87 10.03
CA SER A 462 13.27 -17.87 9.69
C SER A 462 12.45 -18.06 10.98
N PRO A 463 11.19 -17.59 11.06
CA PRO A 463 10.31 -17.89 12.19
C PRO A 463 10.18 -19.38 12.47
N GLU A 464 10.25 -20.21 11.43
CA GLU A 464 10.24 -21.67 11.54
C GLU A 464 11.58 -22.24 12.06
N GLY A 465 12.71 -21.62 11.73
CA GLY A 465 14.02 -21.93 12.32
C GLY A 465 14.13 -21.51 13.78
N GLU A 466 13.61 -20.32 14.14
CA GLU A 466 13.47 -19.87 15.53
C GLU A 466 12.58 -20.84 16.32
N LEU A 467 11.47 -21.28 15.70
CA LEU A 467 10.62 -22.32 16.27
C LEU A 467 11.37 -23.64 16.45
N CYS A 468 12.25 -24.02 15.51
CA CYS A 468 13.11 -25.19 15.64
C CYS A 468 14.04 -25.08 16.86
N ALA A 469 14.66 -23.91 17.06
CA ALA A 469 15.55 -23.66 18.19
C ALA A 469 14.78 -23.77 19.52
N LYS A 470 13.62 -23.12 19.63
CA LYS A 470 12.71 -23.23 20.78
C LYS A 470 12.28 -24.68 21.03
N ALA A 471 11.88 -25.39 19.97
CA ALA A 471 11.46 -26.79 20.05
C ALA A 471 12.59 -27.72 20.54
N LEU A 472 13.85 -27.45 20.19
CA LEU A 472 15.00 -28.22 20.68
C LEU A 472 15.24 -28.00 22.18
N GLU A 473 15.09 -26.78 22.67
CA GLU A 473 15.18 -26.46 24.09
C GLU A 473 14.06 -27.14 24.89
N GLU A 474 12.82 -27.03 24.39
CA GLU A 474 11.65 -27.67 24.99
C GLU A 474 11.75 -29.19 24.97
N TYR A 475 12.34 -29.79 23.92
CA TYR A 475 12.57 -31.23 23.86
C TYR A 475 13.48 -31.71 24.99
N ARG A 476 14.57 -30.97 25.26
CA ARG A 476 15.48 -31.26 26.38
C ARG A 476 14.76 -31.11 27.72
N ALA A 477 13.99 -30.03 27.90
CA ALA A 477 13.22 -29.78 29.11
C ALA A 477 12.15 -30.86 29.37
N LEU A 478 11.45 -31.29 28.31
CA LEU A 478 10.45 -32.34 28.37
C LEU A 478 11.07 -33.68 28.79
N LYS A 479 12.21 -34.06 28.21
CA LYS A 479 12.95 -35.27 28.59
C LYS A 479 13.34 -35.28 30.07
N ILE A 480 13.83 -34.15 30.58
CA ILE A 480 14.19 -34.01 32.00
C ILE A 480 12.94 -34.14 32.87
N THR A 481 11.83 -33.50 32.48
CA THR A 481 10.55 -33.60 33.19
C THR A 481 10.07 -35.05 33.28
N ILE A 482 10.05 -35.78 32.15
CA ILE A 482 9.64 -37.18 32.09
C ILE A 482 10.50 -38.04 33.03
N ALA A 483 11.83 -37.89 32.98
CA ALA A 483 12.74 -38.65 33.84
C ALA A 483 12.49 -38.37 35.33
N LYS A 484 12.38 -37.09 35.72
CA LYS A 484 12.10 -36.70 37.11
C LYS A 484 10.76 -37.25 37.62
N THR A 485 9.72 -37.23 36.79
CA THR A 485 8.41 -37.76 37.18
C THR A 485 8.45 -39.29 37.31
N LEU A 486 9.14 -40.00 36.42
CA LEU A 486 9.35 -41.45 36.52
C LEU A 486 10.11 -41.82 37.79
N ASP A 487 11.21 -41.12 38.10
CA ASP A 487 11.99 -41.34 39.33
C ASP A 487 11.14 -41.13 40.59
N GLY A 488 10.27 -40.12 40.60
CA GLY A 488 9.31 -39.88 41.68
C GLY A 488 8.32 -41.04 41.86
N ILE A 489 7.79 -41.59 40.76
CA ILE A 489 6.91 -42.76 40.79
C ILE A 489 7.64 -43.99 41.35
N TYR A 490 8.90 -44.23 40.95
CA TYR A 490 9.70 -45.34 41.46
C TYR A 490 10.07 -45.17 42.95
N ALA A 491 10.27 -43.93 43.43
CA ALA A 491 10.50 -43.64 44.84
C ALA A 491 9.25 -43.90 45.69
N ASP A 492 8.07 -43.48 45.24
CA ASP A 492 6.78 -43.78 45.88
C ASP A 492 6.41 -45.27 45.79
N GLY A 493 6.84 -45.96 44.74
CA GLY A 493 6.70 -47.41 44.61
C GLY A 493 7.61 -48.21 45.55
N LYS A 494 8.74 -47.65 46.00
CA LYS A 494 9.65 -48.27 46.97
C LYS A 494 9.26 -48.03 48.43
N SER A 495 8.43 -47.03 48.73
CA SER A 495 7.96 -46.73 50.10
C SER A 495 6.74 -47.55 50.52
N CYS A 496 6.19 -48.41 49.65
CA CYS A 496 5.06 -49.30 49.95
C CYS A 496 5.51 -50.75 50.25
N GLN A 497 6.49 -50.92 51.14
CA GLN A 497 6.78 -52.19 51.83
C GLN A 497 7.40 -51.88 53.20
N MET A 498 6.61 -51.36 54.16
CA MET A 498 6.84 -51.62 55.58
C MET A 498 5.61 -51.22 56.41
N SER A 499 4.93 -52.27 56.88
CA SER A 499 4.11 -52.40 58.09
C SER A 499 3.73 -51.14 58.89
N VAL A 500 2.41 -50.97 58.97
CA VAL A 500 1.59 -50.53 60.11
C VAL A 500 2.31 -50.55 61.47
N HIS A 501 2.37 -49.40 62.13
CA HIS A 501 2.12 -49.31 63.58
C HIS A 501 1.67 -47.88 63.93
N LEU A 502 0.47 -47.78 64.50
CA LEU A 502 0.01 -46.58 65.20
C LEU A 502 0.80 -46.46 66.51
N ASP A 503 1.25 -45.25 66.84
CA ASP A 503 1.39 -44.82 68.23
C ASP A 503 1.02 -43.34 68.38
N ILE A 504 0.21 -43.11 69.41
CA ILE A 504 -0.38 -41.84 69.86
C ILE A 504 0.67 -41.09 70.67
N TRP A 505 0.90 -39.80 70.42
CA TRP A 505 1.58 -38.90 71.36
C TRP A 505 0.84 -37.57 71.55
N SER A 506 0.69 -37.19 72.81
CA SER A 506 0.01 -36.04 73.40
C SER A 506 0.69 -34.69 73.12
N PRO A 507 -0.05 -33.55 73.10
CA PRO A 507 0.55 -32.23 72.99
C PRO A 507 1.02 -31.70 74.35
N ALA A 508 2.27 -31.21 74.39
CA ALA A 508 2.84 -30.48 75.51
C ALA A 508 2.33 -29.03 75.57
N MET A 509 2.28 -28.51 76.79
CA MET A 509 1.65 -27.27 77.21
C MET A 509 2.29 -26.02 76.59
N ALA A 510 1.46 -25.10 76.07
CA ALA A 510 1.87 -23.77 75.62
C ALA A 510 1.89 -22.78 76.81
N ASP A 511 2.97 -22.00 76.86
CA ASP A 511 3.30 -21.04 77.91
C ASP A 511 2.31 -19.83 77.94
N GLN A 512 1.86 -19.43 79.14
CA GLN A 512 0.80 -18.41 79.34
C GLN A 512 1.18 -17.01 78.81
N THR A 513 2.48 -16.73 78.66
CA THR A 513 3.01 -15.45 78.16
C THR A 513 2.80 -15.27 76.65
N SER A 514 2.82 -16.35 75.87
CA SER A 514 2.61 -16.31 74.41
C SER A 514 1.15 -16.10 74.03
N MET A 515 0.20 -16.63 74.82
CA MET A 515 -1.24 -16.45 74.57
C MET A 515 -1.70 -15.00 74.79
N LEU A 516 -1.11 -14.30 75.77
CA LEU A 516 -1.41 -12.89 76.03
C LEU A 516 -0.86 -11.99 74.91
N ALA A 517 0.34 -12.28 74.40
CA ALA A 517 0.93 -11.56 73.27
C ALA A 517 0.10 -11.74 71.99
N ILE A 518 -0.38 -12.96 71.71
CA ILE A 518 -1.28 -13.24 70.58
C ILE A 518 -2.62 -12.51 70.74
N PHE A 519 -3.16 -12.42 71.95
CA PHE A 519 -4.40 -11.70 72.23
C PHE A 519 -4.25 -10.19 72.04
N ILE A 520 -3.17 -9.58 72.56
CA ILE A 520 -2.88 -8.15 72.36
C ILE A 520 -2.64 -7.84 70.88
N LEU A 521 -1.94 -8.73 70.17
CA LEU A 521 -1.74 -8.62 68.74
C LEU A 521 -3.07 -8.72 67.99
N ALA A 522 -3.95 -9.67 68.35
CA ALA A 522 -5.28 -9.84 67.75
C ALA A 522 -6.21 -8.64 68.01
N VAL A 523 -6.14 -8.04 69.21
CA VAL A 523 -6.88 -6.82 69.54
C VAL A 523 -6.32 -5.62 68.77
N GLY A 524 -5.00 -5.46 68.71
CA GLY A 524 -4.34 -4.42 67.93
C GLY A 524 -4.65 -4.51 66.44
N ILE A 525 -4.65 -5.73 65.88
CA ILE A 525 -5.07 -6.04 64.52
C ILE A 525 -6.55 -5.68 64.32
N SER A 526 -7.43 -6.06 65.25
CA SER A 526 -8.86 -5.75 65.16
C SER A 526 -9.14 -4.25 65.18
N VAL A 527 -8.44 -3.47 66.02
CA VAL A 527 -8.56 -2.01 66.06
C VAL A 527 -8.02 -1.38 64.78
N HIS A 528 -6.89 -1.88 64.26
CA HIS A 528 -6.32 -1.40 63.00
C HIS A 528 -7.28 -1.62 61.82
N PHE A 529 -7.95 -2.78 61.75
CA PHE A 529 -8.97 -3.06 60.74
C PHE A 529 -10.33 -2.39 60.99
N SER A 530 -10.56 -1.82 62.19
CA SER A 530 -11.78 -1.08 62.52
C SER A 530 -11.73 0.38 62.09
N LEU A 531 -10.53 0.97 62.01
CA LEU A 531 -10.35 2.38 61.65
C LEU A 531 -10.16 2.50 60.14
N HIS A 532 -10.94 3.35 59.49
CA HIS A 532 -10.72 3.71 58.10
C HIS A 532 -10.85 5.23 57.90
N LYS A 533 -10.28 5.72 56.80
CA LYS A 533 -10.28 7.14 56.45
C LYS A 533 -11.08 7.35 55.17
N VAL A 534 -11.98 8.33 55.19
CA VAL A 534 -12.63 8.88 54.00
C VAL A 534 -11.90 10.16 53.64
N GLU A 535 -11.40 10.24 52.42
CA GLU A 535 -10.64 11.40 51.94
C GLU A 535 -11.57 12.57 51.57
N GLU A 536 -11.01 13.78 51.55
CA GLU A 536 -11.74 14.98 51.11
C GLU A 536 -12.25 14.81 49.68
N GLY A 537 -13.50 15.25 49.44
CA GLY A 537 -14.17 15.07 48.16
C GLY A 537 -14.81 13.70 47.92
N TYR A 538 -14.85 12.84 48.96
CA TYR A 538 -15.56 11.56 48.95
C TYR A 538 -16.60 11.47 50.08
N VAL A 539 -17.65 10.70 49.85
CA VAL A 539 -18.67 10.35 50.85
C VAL A 539 -18.64 8.84 51.07
N GLY A 540 -18.51 8.41 52.32
CA GLY A 540 -18.48 7.00 52.68
C GLY A 540 -19.89 6.40 52.81
N VAL A 541 -20.16 5.31 52.09
CA VAL A 541 -21.37 4.47 52.23
C VAL A 541 -21.00 3.11 52.81
N TYR A 542 -21.84 2.59 53.71
CA TYR A 542 -21.55 1.39 54.48
C TYR A 542 -22.51 0.25 54.17
N TYR A 543 -21.98 -0.97 54.17
CA TYR A 543 -22.72 -2.21 53.97
C TYR A 543 -22.51 -3.11 55.17
N ARG A 544 -23.59 -3.67 55.72
CA ARG A 544 -23.53 -4.65 56.82
C ARG A 544 -24.10 -5.97 56.33
N GLY A 545 -23.26 -7.01 56.25
CA GLY A 545 -23.68 -8.30 55.69
C GLY A 545 -24.26 -8.22 54.27
N GLY A 546 -23.82 -7.23 53.48
CA GLY A 546 -24.31 -6.96 52.12
C GLY A 546 -25.48 -5.97 52.02
N ALA A 547 -26.11 -5.57 53.12
CA ALA A 547 -27.19 -4.56 53.12
C ALA A 547 -26.66 -3.14 53.29
N LEU A 548 -27.09 -2.19 52.44
CA LEU A 548 -26.72 -0.78 52.50
C LEU A 548 -27.32 -0.10 53.75
N LEU A 549 -26.48 0.52 54.57
CA LEU A 549 -26.90 1.28 55.75
C LEU A 549 -27.41 2.68 55.35
N PRO A 550 -28.41 3.24 56.06
CA PRO A 550 -28.99 4.54 55.73
C PRO A 550 -28.11 5.74 56.14
N VAL A 551 -26.91 5.50 56.67
CA VAL A 551 -26.01 6.53 57.18
C VAL A 551 -24.81 6.66 56.25
N THR A 552 -24.50 7.90 55.86
CA THR A 552 -23.29 8.25 55.12
C THR A 552 -22.30 8.97 56.04
N SER A 553 -21.01 8.83 55.76
CA SER A 553 -19.93 9.53 56.47
C SER A 553 -19.32 10.62 55.61
N GLN A 554 -19.11 11.80 56.20
CA GLN A 554 -18.33 12.90 55.61
C GLN A 554 -16.81 12.59 55.66
N PRO A 555 -15.95 13.33 54.94
CA PRO A 555 -14.50 13.16 55.03
C PRO A 555 -13.96 13.15 56.47
N GLY A 556 -13.05 12.24 56.78
CA GLY A 556 -12.50 12.05 58.14
C GLY A 556 -12.23 10.59 58.51
N PHE A 557 -11.84 10.36 59.77
CA PHE A 557 -11.64 9.02 60.33
C PHE A 557 -12.95 8.47 60.90
N HIS A 558 -13.32 7.27 60.47
CA HIS A 558 -14.56 6.60 60.88
C HIS A 558 -14.28 5.17 61.35
N MET A 559 -15.13 4.68 62.27
CA MET A 559 -15.03 3.35 62.85
C MET A 559 -16.02 2.40 62.17
N MET A 560 -15.55 1.23 61.74
CA MET A 560 -16.37 0.14 61.22
C MET A 560 -16.14 -1.13 62.02
N ILE A 561 -17.12 -2.04 62.03
CA ILE A 561 -16.99 -3.34 62.71
C ILE A 561 -16.25 -4.29 61.74
N PRO A 562 -15.05 -4.78 62.09
CA PRO A 562 -14.30 -5.70 61.24
C PRO A 562 -15.14 -6.94 60.89
N VAL A 563 -14.97 -7.49 59.69
CA VAL A 563 -15.64 -8.70 59.16
C VAL A 563 -17.14 -8.52 58.85
N LEU A 564 -17.87 -7.69 59.58
CA LEU A 564 -19.31 -7.49 59.41
C LEU A 564 -19.69 -6.30 58.53
N THR A 565 -18.92 -5.21 58.61
CA THR A 565 -19.21 -3.97 57.90
C THR A 565 -18.12 -3.67 56.87
N THR A 566 -18.50 -3.37 55.64
CA THR A 566 -17.60 -2.92 54.57
C THR A 566 -18.04 -1.52 54.12
N TYR A 567 -17.10 -0.66 53.76
CA TYR A 567 -17.43 0.67 53.23
C TYR A 567 -16.94 0.82 51.78
N LYS A 568 -17.61 1.69 51.02
CA LYS A 568 -17.13 2.20 49.74
C LYS A 568 -17.13 3.73 49.79
N ALA A 569 -16.04 4.35 49.32
CA ALA A 569 -15.94 5.80 49.20
C ALA A 569 -16.42 6.22 47.80
N ILE A 570 -17.45 7.05 47.73
CA ILE A 570 -18.02 7.57 46.47
C ILE A 570 -17.55 9.01 46.28
N GLN A 571 -16.96 9.30 45.13
CA GLN A 571 -16.46 10.62 44.79
C GLN A 571 -17.63 11.59 44.50
N THR A 572 -17.61 12.78 45.10
CA THR A 572 -18.61 13.86 44.88
C THR A 572 -18.01 15.13 44.27
N THR A 573 -16.69 15.10 44.04
CA THR A 573 -15.98 16.11 43.27
C THR A 573 -16.20 15.90 41.77
N LEU A 574 -15.62 16.78 40.97
CA LEU A 574 -15.71 16.70 39.51
C LEU A 574 -14.90 15.48 39.05
N GLN A 575 -15.58 14.50 38.48
CA GLN A 575 -15.03 13.23 38.02
C GLN A 575 -15.02 13.22 36.49
N THR A 576 -14.10 12.45 35.89
CA THR A 576 -14.02 12.24 34.44
C THR A 576 -14.04 10.75 34.17
N ASP A 577 -15.13 10.28 33.59
CA ASP A 577 -15.32 8.90 33.22
C ASP A 577 -14.84 8.66 31.79
N GLU A 578 -13.92 7.73 31.62
CA GLU A 578 -13.39 7.35 30.31
C GLU A 578 -14.07 6.07 29.79
N VAL A 579 -14.82 6.20 28.71
CA VAL A 579 -15.35 5.06 27.94
C VAL A 579 -14.40 4.78 26.78
N LYS A 580 -13.84 3.57 26.72
CA LYS A 580 -12.84 3.18 25.72
C LYS A 580 -13.37 2.15 24.74
N ASN A 581 -12.95 2.27 23.49
CA ASN A 581 -13.23 1.33 22.40
C ASN A 581 -14.73 1.04 22.22
N VAL A 582 -15.53 2.08 22.00
CA VAL A 582 -16.97 1.94 21.73
C VAL A 582 -17.18 1.53 20.26
N PRO A 583 -17.65 0.31 19.96
CA PRO A 583 -18.03 -0.07 18.61
C PRO A 583 -19.35 0.59 18.22
N CYS A 584 -19.42 1.11 17.00
CA CYS A 584 -20.58 1.77 16.44
C CYS A 584 -20.82 1.31 15.00
N GLY A 585 -22.04 0.88 14.67
CA GLY A 585 -22.41 0.51 13.30
C GLY A 585 -23.04 1.68 12.56
N THR A 586 -22.46 2.07 11.43
CA THR A 586 -23.03 3.11 10.56
C THR A 586 -24.17 2.56 9.71
N SER A 587 -25.05 3.41 9.18
CA SER A 587 -26.16 2.99 8.29
C SER A 587 -25.67 2.25 7.02
N GLY A 588 -24.44 2.52 6.60
CA GLY A 588 -23.75 1.84 5.49
C GLY A 588 -23.16 0.46 5.85
N GLY A 589 -23.41 -0.06 7.04
CA GLY A 589 -22.95 -1.38 7.48
C GLY A 589 -21.46 -1.46 7.84
N VAL A 590 -20.77 -0.31 7.94
CA VAL A 590 -19.37 -0.26 8.37
C VAL A 590 -19.30 -0.04 9.88
N MET A 591 -18.55 -0.91 10.56
CA MET A 591 -18.25 -0.78 11.99
C MET A 591 -17.08 0.17 12.20
N ILE A 592 -17.30 1.20 13.03
CA ILE A 592 -16.29 2.17 13.48
C ILE A 592 -16.10 2.08 14.99
N TYR A 593 -14.94 2.55 15.47
CA TYR A 593 -14.61 2.48 16.90
C TYR A 593 -14.19 3.85 17.44
N PHE A 594 -14.86 4.33 18.49
CA PHE A 594 -14.41 5.50 19.23
C PHE A 594 -13.39 5.06 20.29
N GLU A 595 -12.15 5.53 20.19
CA GLU A 595 -11.07 5.08 21.07
C GLU A 595 -11.29 5.53 22.52
N ARG A 596 -11.72 6.78 22.67
CA ARG A 596 -11.88 7.41 23.98
C ARG A 596 -13.00 8.45 23.94
N ILE A 597 -13.91 8.33 24.90
CA ILE A 597 -14.95 9.30 25.19
C ILE A 597 -14.82 9.67 26.66
N GLU A 598 -14.66 10.95 26.94
CA GLU A 598 -14.51 11.50 28.28
C GLU A 598 -15.82 12.17 28.67
N VAL A 599 -16.46 11.71 29.75
CA VAL A 599 -17.66 12.33 30.32
C VAL A 599 -17.30 12.94 31.65
N VAL A 600 -17.41 14.26 31.75
CA VAL A 600 -17.15 14.99 32.98
C VAL A 600 -18.45 15.12 33.76
N ASN A 601 -18.52 14.54 34.95
CA ASN A 601 -19.71 14.49 35.79
C ASN A 601 -19.41 14.97 37.23
N LYS A 602 -20.48 15.31 37.96
CA LYS A 602 -20.43 15.63 39.39
C LYS A 602 -21.70 15.13 40.08
N LEU A 603 -21.52 14.33 41.12
CA LEU A 603 -22.59 13.83 41.98
C LEU A 603 -22.78 14.74 43.21
N ASP A 604 -24.02 15.13 43.47
CA ASP A 604 -24.37 15.91 44.67
C ASP A 604 -24.26 15.04 45.95
N PRO A 605 -23.53 15.49 47.00
CA PRO A 605 -23.32 14.71 48.22
C PRO A 605 -24.61 14.22 48.90
N ASN A 606 -25.70 14.99 48.81
CA ASN A 606 -26.97 14.64 49.43
C ASN A 606 -27.71 13.52 48.69
N SER A 607 -27.40 13.31 47.41
CA SER A 607 -28.05 12.31 46.54
C SER A 607 -27.29 10.99 46.47
N VAL A 608 -26.11 10.90 47.08
CA VAL A 608 -25.22 9.71 47.02
C VAL A 608 -25.94 8.45 47.53
N LEU A 609 -26.66 8.54 48.64
CA LEU A 609 -27.33 7.38 49.22
C LEU A 609 -28.43 6.83 48.31
N ASP A 610 -29.20 7.69 47.66
CA ASP A 610 -30.30 7.30 46.78
C ASP A 610 -29.79 6.73 45.44
N VAL A 611 -28.75 7.34 44.87
CA VAL A 611 -28.09 6.81 43.66
C VAL A 611 -27.49 5.43 43.93
N VAL A 612 -26.78 5.25 45.04
CA VAL A 612 -26.19 3.96 45.41
C VAL A 612 -27.26 2.92 45.75
N ARG A 613 -28.40 3.32 46.32
CA ARG A 613 -29.53 2.41 46.59
C ARG A 613 -30.17 1.91 45.30
N ASN A 614 -30.36 2.78 44.31
CA ASN A 614 -31.06 2.45 43.06
C ASN A 614 -30.14 1.80 42.01
N PHE A 615 -28.87 2.22 41.94
CA PHE A 615 -27.92 1.85 40.88
C PHE A 615 -26.64 1.19 41.38
N THR A 616 -26.53 0.88 42.68
CA THR A 616 -25.34 0.34 43.36
C THR A 616 -24.17 1.33 43.41
N ALA A 617 -23.07 0.94 44.06
CA ALA A 617 -21.89 1.80 44.16
C ALA A 617 -21.16 2.05 42.83
N ASP A 618 -21.41 1.23 41.81
CA ASP A 618 -20.77 1.34 40.49
C ASP A 618 -21.74 2.01 39.48
N TYR A 619 -22.45 3.05 39.93
CA TYR A 619 -23.54 3.73 39.19
C TYR A 619 -23.09 4.33 37.85
N ASP A 620 -21.82 4.73 37.74
CA ASP A 620 -21.21 5.27 36.51
C ASP A 620 -21.32 4.29 35.34
N LYS A 621 -21.24 2.98 35.60
CA LYS A 621 -21.34 1.96 34.57
C LYS A 621 -22.74 1.87 33.95
N THR A 622 -23.77 2.02 34.79
CA THR A 622 -25.16 1.92 34.34
C THR A 622 -25.67 3.22 33.75
N LEU A 623 -25.38 4.35 34.39
CA LEU A 623 -25.96 5.64 34.05
C LEU A 623 -25.16 6.39 32.97
N ILE A 624 -23.85 6.19 32.90
CA ILE A 624 -22.97 6.88 31.95
C ILE A 624 -22.48 5.91 30.88
N PHE A 625 -21.74 4.86 31.25
CA PHE A 625 -21.10 3.96 30.27
C PHE A 625 -22.12 3.30 29.33
N ASN A 626 -23.12 2.60 29.89
CA ASN A 626 -24.12 1.91 29.06
C ASN A 626 -24.94 2.89 28.19
N LYS A 627 -25.22 4.09 28.72
CA LYS A 627 -26.02 5.09 28.01
C LYS A 627 -25.25 5.73 26.86
N VAL A 628 -23.96 6.04 27.07
CA VAL A 628 -23.05 6.48 26.01
C VAL A 628 -23.01 5.48 24.86
N HIS A 629 -22.90 4.18 25.16
CA HIS A 629 -22.95 3.13 24.15
C HIS A 629 -24.29 3.10 23.38
N HIS A 630 -25.42 3.31 24.05
CA HIS A 630 -26.74 3.31 23.42
C HIS A 630 -26.92 4.49 22.47
N GLU A 631 -26.67 5.72 22.96
CA GLU A 631 -26.85 6.95 22.18
C GLU A 631 -25.93 7.03 20.98
N LEU A 632 -24.66 6.63 21.13
CA LEU A 632 -23.74 6.56 19.99
C LEU A 632 -24.22 5.57 18.94
N ASN A 633 -24.63 4.37 19.34
CA ASN A 633 -25.14 3.38 18.39
C ASN A 633 -26.39 3.87 17.66
N GLN A 634 -27.29 4.57 18.35
CA GLN A 634 -28.45 5.19 17.73
C GLN A 634 -28.03 6.27 16.72
N PHE A 635 -27.11 7.16 17.10
CA PHE A 635 -26.58 8.20 16.22
C PHE A 635 -25.88 7.63 14.98
N CYS A 636 -24.99 6.65 15.13
CA CYS A 636 -24.31 6.01 14.00
C CYS A 636 -25.27 5.23 13.12
N SER A 637 -26.28 4.58 13.67
CA SER A 637 -27.25 3.79 12.88
C SER A 637 -28.08 4.65 11.93
N ALA A 638 -28.29 5.93 12.27
CA ALA A 638 -29.04 6.87 11.46
C ALA A 638 -28.20 7.57 10.38
N HIS A 639 -26.86 7.52 10.46
CA HIS A 639 -25.96 8.29 9.60
C HIS A 639 -24.94 7.40 8.89
N THR A 640 -24.51 7.85 7.72
CA THR A 640 -23.47 7.16 6.94
C THR A 640 -22.08 7.37 7.56
N LEU A 641 -21.12 6.52 7.18
CA LEU A 641 -19.73 6.66 7.63
C LEU A 641 -19.14 8.04 7.32
N HIS A 642 -19.48 8.62 6.17
CA HIS A 642 -18.96 9.93 5.75
C HIS A 642 -19.52 11.05 6.63
N GLU A 643 -20.83 11.03 6.88
CA GLU A 643 -21.50 12.03 7.71
C GLU A 643 -20.99 11.98 9.15
N VAL A 644 -20.82 10.78 9.74
CA VAL A 644 -20.31 10.64 11.12
C VAL A 644 -18.83 11.05 11.25
N TYR A 645 -18.02 10.83 10.22
CA TYR A 645 -16.57 11.06 10.27
C TYR A 645 -16.17 12.49 9.90
N ILE A 646 -16.90 13.14 8.99
CA ILE A 646 -16.52 14.44 8.41
C ILE A 646 -17.56 15.52 8.72
N ASP A 647 -18.84 15.29 8.39
CA ASP A 647 -19.82 16.39 8.34
C ASP A 647 -20.46 16.71 9.71
N LEU A 648 -20.71 15.68 10.53
CA LEU A 648 -21.46 15.77 11.78
C LEU A 648 -20.63 15.45 13.03
N PHE A 649 -19.32 15.21 12.88
CA PHE A 649 -18.45 14.85 14.01
C PHE A 649 -18.49 15.90 15.13
N ASP A 650 -18.48 17.18 14.76
CA ASP A 650 -18.48 18.30 15.71
C ASP A 650 -19.80 18.42 16.51
N GLN A 651 -20.88 17.81 16.04
CA GLN A 651 -22.19 17.83 16.69
C GLN A 651 -22.40 16.68 17.69
N ILE A 652 -21.52 15.67 17.68
CA ILE A 652 -21.65 14.47 18.52
C ILE A 652 -21.49 14.83 20.00
N ASP A 653 -20.54 15.73 20.32
CA ASP A 653 -20.26 16.16 21.69
C ASP A 653 -21.49 16.80 22.35
N GLU A 654 -22.16 17.73 21.65
CA GLU A 654 -23.36 18.42 22.15
C GLU A 654 -24.56 17.47 22.26
N ASN A 655 -24.82 16.67 21.22
CA ASN A 655 -25.94 15.74 21.21
C ASN A 655 -25.84 14.71 22.34
N LEU A 656 -24.65 14.15 22.56
CA LEU A 656 -24.41 13.17 23.61
C LEU A 656 -24.53 13.80 25.01
N SER A 657 -24.02 15.02 25.18
CA SER A 657 -24.15 15.77 26.45
C SER A 657 -25.61 16.05 26.80
N THR A 658 -26.42 16.53 25.84
CA THR A 658 -27.84 16.82 26.05
C THR A 658 -28.65 15.54 26.33
N ALA A 659 -28.42 14.47 25.58
CA ALA A 659 -29.12 13.20 25.77
C ALA A 659 -28.81 12.59 27.16
N LEU A 660 -27.54 12.58 27.57
CA LEU A 660 -27.14 12.09 28.90
C LEU A 660 -27.77 12.92 30.03
N GLN A 661 -27.77 14.25 29.91
CA GLN A 661 -28.32 15.10 30.97
C GLN A 661 -29.84 14.94 31.10
N ASN A 662 -30.56 14.75 29.99
CA ASN A 662 -32.02 14.53 30.01
C ASN A 662 -32.39 13.25 30.75
N ASP A 663 -31.71 12.14 30.45
CA ASP A 663 -31.95 10.85 31.13
C ASP A 663 -31.59 10.91 32.62
N LEU A 664 -30.50 11.61 32.96
CA LEU A 664 -30.10 11.77 34.36
C LEU A 664 -31.10 12.62 35.15
N ASN A 665 -31.76 13.59 34.53
CA ASN A 665 -32.79 14.38 35.21
C ASN A 665 -33.98 13.52 35.65
N GLU A 666 -34.30 12.44 34.92
CA GLU A 666 -35.37 11.50 35.28
C GLU A 666 -34.90 10.39 36.22
N LEU A 667 -33.73 9.80 35.96
CA LEU A 667 -33.25 8.60 36.66
C LEU A 667 -32.45 8.91 37.93
N ALA A 668 -31.66 9.98 37.93
CA ALA A 668 -30.72 10.32 39.00
C ALA A 668 -30.46 11.84 39.07
N PRO A 669 -31.41 12.64 39.58
CA PRO A 669 -31.36 14.11 39.53
C PRO A 669 -30.18 14.74 40.27
N GLY A 670 -29.51 13.98 41.14
CA GLY A 670 -28.29 14.38 41.83
C GLY A 670 -27.01 14.33 40.98
N LEU A 671 -27.04 13.70 39.79
CA LEU A 671 -25.87 13.54 38.92
C LEU A 671 -25.93 14.53 37.75
N LYS A 672 -24.91 15.41 37.64
CA LYS A 672 -24.85 16.45 36.60
C LYS A 672 -23.66 16.24 35.68
N VAL A 673 -23.91 16.23 34.37
CA VAL A 673 -22.89 16.22 33.32
C VAL A 673 -22.45 17.67 33.07
N LYS A 674 -21.14 17.89 33.04
CA LYS A 674 -20.51 19.19 32.80
C LYS A 674 -19.98 19.34 31.38
N GLY A 675 -19.59 18.23 30.77
CA GLY A 675 -19.11 18.22 29.39
C GLY A 675 -18.83 16.80 28.93
N VAL A 676 -18.91 16.59 27.63
CA VAL A 676 -18.58 15.34 26.96
C VAL A 676 -17.60 15.66 25.85
N ARG A 677 -16.56 14.84 25.72
CA ARG A 677 -15.58 14.97 24.64
C ARG A 677 -15.38 13.63 23.96
N VAL A 678 -15.63 13.61 22.66
CA VAL A 678 -15.47 12.42 21.82
C VAL A 678 -14.22 12.56 20.95
N THR A 679 -13.41 11.50 20.87
CA THR A 679 -12.27 11.45 19.94
C THR A 679 -12.72 11.00 18.55
N LYS A 680 -11.98 11.38 17.51
CA LYS A 680 -12.31 10.94 16.14
C LYS A 680 -12.33 9.40 16.05
N PRO A 681 -13.35 8.80 15.42
CA PRO A 681 -13.46 7.35 15.38
C PRO A 681 -12.41 6.73 14.47
N LYS A 682 -11.87 5.58 14.85
CA LYS A 682 -10.97 4.76 14.03
C LYS A 682 -11.77 3.96 13.01
N ILE A 683 -11.41 4.13 11.75
CA ILE A 683 -11.93 3.38 10.60
C ILE A 683 -10.98 2.22 10.28
N PRO A 684 -11.48 1.02 9.91
CA PRO A 684 -10.65 -0.08 9.44
C PRO A 684 -9.71 0.32 8.27
N GLU A 685 -8.45 -0.16 8.30
CA GLU A 685 -7.42 0.27 7.34
C GLU A 685 -7.76 -0.03 5.87
N ALA A 686 -8.55 -1.07 5.61
CA ALA A 686 -9.02 -1.41 4.27
C ALA A 686 -9.90 -0.31 3.65
N ILE A 687 -10.71 0.36 4.48
CA ILE A 687 -11.61 1.44 4.06
C ILE A 687 -10.90 2.79 4.15
N ARG A 688 -10.03 2.98 5.15
CA ARG A 688 -9.27 4.23 5.36
C ARG A 688 -8.48 4.63 4.10
N LYS A 689 -7.77 3.69 3.48
CA LYS A 689 -7.01 3.98 2.24
C LYS A 689 -7.93 4.43 1.09
N ASN A 690 -9.11 3.82 0.96
CA ASN A 690 -10.06 4.19 -0.09
C ASN A 690 -10.64 5.58 0.14
N TYR A 691 -10.92 5.97 1.40
CA TYR A 691 -11.39 7.31 1.73
C TYR A 691 -10.30 8.36 1.56
N GLU A 692 -9.06 8.08 1.99
CA GLU A 692 -7.92 8.99 1.78
C GLU A 692 -7.64 9.19 0.28
N LEU A 693 -7.74 8.13 -0.53
CA LEU A 693 -7.61 8.20 -1.99
C LEU A 693 -8.79 8.96 -2.61
N MET A 694 -10.03 8.66 -2.23
CA MET A 694 -11.24 9.32 -2.74
C MET A 694 -11.25 10.81 -2.38
N GLU A 695 -10.82 11.19 -1.18
CA GLU A 695 -10.72 12.59 -0.76
C GLU A 695 -9.60 13.32 -1.52
N ALA A 696 -8.43 12.68 -1.67
CA ALA A 696 -7.35 13.22 -2.50
C ALA A 696 -7.77 13.38 -3.97
N GLU A 697 -8.56 12.45 -4.51
CA GLU A 697 -9.13 12.53 -5.86
C GLU A 697 -10.21 13.59 -5.97
N LYS A 698 -11.12 13.72 -4.99
CA LYS A 698 -12.16 14.76 -4.96
C LYS A 698 -11.55 16.15 -4.90
N SER A 699 -10.51 16.36 -4.08
CA SER A 699 -9.74 17.60 -4.05
C SER A 699 -9.03 17.86 -5.37
N LYS A 700 -8.39 16.85 -5.99
CA LYS A 700 -7.77 16.98 -7.33
C LYS A 700 -8.79 17.32 -8.41
N PHE A 701 -9.97 16.71 -8.37
CA PHE A 701 -11.06 16.96 -9.32
C PHE A 701 -11.58 18.39 -9.18
N LEU A 702 -11.83 18.86 -7.95
CA LEU A 702 -12.23 20.25 -7.68
C LEU A 702 -11.17 21.25 -8.17
N ILE A 703 -9.88 20.96 -7.94
CA ILE A 703 -8.78 21.81 -8.42
C ILE A 703 -8.72 21.78 -9.96
N ALA A 704 -8.88 20.62 -10.59
CA ALA A 704 -8.89 20.49 -12.04
C ALA A 704 -10.09 21.20 -12.69
N GLU A 705 -11.28 21.10 -12.09
CA GLU A 705 -12.49 21.78 -12.55
C GLU A 705 -12.35 23.32 -12.43
N GLN A 706 -11.82 23.81 -11.32
CA GLN A 706 -11.52 25.23 -11.14
C GLN A 706 -10.43 25.71 -12.11
N HIS A 707 -9.37 24.91 -12.29
CA HIS A 707 -8.30 25.20 -13.25
C HIS A 707 -8.83 25.22 -14.69
N GLN A 708 -9.74 24.32 -15.06
CA GLN A 708 -10.38 24.31 -16.38
C GLN A 708 -11.21 25.59 -16.60
N LYS A 709 -11.98 26.03 -15.59
CA LYS A 709 -12.72 27.31 -15.65
C LYS A 709 -11.80 28.52 -15.79
N VAL A 710 -10.63 28.50 -15.14
CA VAL A 710 -9.62 29.55 -15.27
C VAL A 710 -9.02 29.54 -16.68
N VAL A 711 -8.59 28.38 -17.19
CA VAL A 711 -8.04 28.24 -18.55
C VAL A 711 -9.04 28.67 -19.61
N GLU A 712 -10.32 28.34 -19.46
CA GLU A 712 -11.39 28.76 -20.38
C GLU A 712 -11.53 30.29 -20.38
N LYS A 713 -11.59 30.92 -19.21
CA LYS A 713 -11.63 32.39 -19.09
C LYS A 713 -10.37 33.07 -19.61
N GLU A 714 -9.19 32.49 -19.38
CA GLU A 714 -7.92 33.02 -19.91
C GLU A 714 -7.85 32.91 -21.43
N ALA A 715 -8.30 31.79 -22.01
CA ALA A 715 -8.37 31.61 -23.46
C ALA A 715 -9.38 32.58 -24.11
N GLU A 716 -10.54 32.80 -23.47
CA GLU A 716 -11.50 33.81 -23.92
C GLU A 716 -10.91 35.22 -23.84
N THR A 717 -10.22 35.55 -22.74
CA THR A 717 -9.56 36.85 -22.55
C THR A 717 -8.43 37.06 -23.57
N ALA A 718 -7.64 36.02 -23.87
CA ALA A 718 -6.58 36.06 -24.87
C ALA A 718 -7.14 36.27 -26.28
N ARG A 719 -8.25 35.62 -26.64
CA ARG A 719 -8.94 35.85 -27.92
C ARG A 719 -9.45 37.28 -28.04
N ARG A 720 -10.11 37.80 -27.00
CA ARG A 720 -10.57 39.21 -26.99
C ARG A 720 -9.39 40.18 -27.10
N LYS A 721 -8.29 39.94 -26.39
CA LYS A 721 -7.08 40.76 -26.45
C LYS A 721 -6.46 40.76 -27.85
N ALA A 722 -6.41 39.60 -28.51
CA ALA A 722 -5.88 39.49 -29.87
C ALA A 722 -6.73 40.26 -30.91
N VAL A 723 -8.06 40.20 -30.78
CA VAL A 723 -8.97 41.00 -31.63
C VAL A 723 -8.78 42.49 -31.39
N ILE A 724 -8.73 42.92 -30.13
CA ILE A 724 -8.51 44.34 -29.77
C ILE A 724 -7.16 44.84 -30.30
N GLU A 725 -6.09 44.06 -30.20
CA GLU A 725 -4.77 44.47 -30.70
C GLU A 725 -4.77 44.53 -32.25
N ALA A 726 -5.41 43.58 -32.93
CA ALA A 726 -5.55 43.61 -34.39
C ALA A 726 -6.38 44.81 -34.88
N GLU A 727 -7.47 45.15 -34.19
CA GLU A 727 -8.27 46.34 -34.49
C GLU A 727 -7.49 47.64 -34.25
N LYS A 728 -6.73 47.69 -33.16
CA LYS A 728 -5.85 48.81 -32.83
C LYS A 728 -4.75 48.98 -33.87
N GLU A 729 -4.08 47.91 -34.29
CA GLU A 729 -3.08 47.94 -35.36
C GLU A 729 -3.69 48.42 -36.69
N ALA A 730 -4.89 47.93 -37.04
CA ALA A 730 -5.61 48.38 -38.22
C ALA A 730 -5.98 49.88 -38.15
N HIS A 731 -6.41 50.37 -36.98
CA HIS A 731 -6.71 51.79 -36.76
C HIS A 731 -5.45 52.66 -36.85
N VAL A 732 -4.34 52.24 -36.24
CA VAL A 732 -3.06 52.96 -36.32
C VAL A 732 -2.57 53.00 -37.76
N ALA A 733 -2.65 51.89 -38.50
CA ALA A 733 -2.28 51.85 -39.91
C ALA A 733 -3.16 52.79 -40.75
N LYS A 734 -4.47 52.83 -40.50
CA LYS A 734 -5.40 53.75 -41.19
C LYS A 734 -5.02 55.21 -40.95
N ILE A 735 -4.76 55.60 -39.70
CA ILE A 735 -4.34 56.96 -39.35
C ILE A 735 -3.01 57.31 -40.03
N GLN A 736 -2.03 56.40 -40.02
CA GLN A 736 -0.75 56.61 -40.70
C GLN A 736 -0.91 56.75 -42.22
N TYR A 737 -1.82 55.99 -42.83
CA TYR A 737 -2.14 56.13 -44.25
C TYR A 737 -2.82 57.48 -44.56
N GLU A 738 -3.80 57.89 -43.75
CA GLU A 738 -4.47 59.20 -43.90
C GLU A 738 -3.46 60.36 -43.75
N GLN A 739 -2.54 60.27 -42.78
CA GLN A 739 -1.48 61.25 -42.61
C GLN A 739 -0.58 61.34 -43.85
N LYS A 740 -0.17 60.20 -44.43
CA LYS A 740 0.63 60.18 -45.67
C LYS A 740 -0.12 60.72 -46.88
N ILE A 741 -1.42 60.42 -47.01
CA ILE A 741 -2.26 60.96 -48.09
C ILE A 741 -2.33 62.48 -47.95
N MET A 742 -2.63 62.99 -46.75
CA MET A 742 -2.71 64.42 -46.48
C MET A 742 -1.37 65.14 -46.74
N GLU A 743 -0.25 64.51 -46.41
CA GLU A 743 1.09 65.03 -46.69
C GLU A 743 1.35 65.11 -48.21
N LYS A 744 0.97 64.06 -48.97
CA LYS A 744 1.09 64.05 -50.44
C LYS A 744 0.17 65.05 -51.13
N GLU A 745 -1.06 65.20 -50.67
CA GLU A 745 -1.99 66.21 -51.16
C GLU A 745 -1.49 67.63 -50.87
N SER A 746 -0.86 67.84 -49.71
CA SER A 746 -0.26 69.12 -49.36
C SER A 746 0.93 69.43 -50.26
N LEU A 747 1.79 68.44 -50.53
CA LEU A 747 2.89 68.57 -51.49
C LEU A 747 2.39 68.88 -52.91
N GLN A 748 1.35 68.18 -53.38
CA GLN A 748 0.75 68.47 -54.68
C GLN A 748 0.19 69.90 -54.76
N LYS A 749 -0.45 70.39 -53.69
CA LYS A 749 -0.92 71.79 -53.62
C LYS A 749 0.24 72.78 -53.66
N ILE A 750 1.35 72.49 -52.98
CA ILE A 750 2.54 73.34 -53.01
C ILE A 750 3.12 73.39 -54.43
N GLU A 751 3.29 72.24 -55.10
CA GLU A 751 3.77 72.19 -56.49
C GLU A 751 2.85 72.96 -57.45
N LEU A 752 1.53 72.80 -57.34
CA LEU A 752 0.58 73.56 -58.16
C LEU A 752 0.66 75.07 -57.93
N ILE A 753 0.87 75.49 -56.68
CA ILE A 753 1.08 76.91 -56.34
C ILE A 753 2.40 77.39 -56.94
N GLU A 754 3.49 76.65 -56.79
CA GLU A 754 4.80 76.99 -57.37
C GLU A 754 4.76 77.09 -58.89
N ASP A 755 4.10 76.16 -59.57
CA ASP A 755 3.89 76.19 -61.02
C ASP A 755 3.07 77.42 -61.43
N SER A 756 2.04 77.77 -60.66
CA SER A 756 1.23 78.97 -60.93
C SER A 756 2.05 80.26 -60.76
N ILE A 757 2.92 80.31 -59.75
CA ILE A 757 3.84 81.43 -59.48
C ILE A 757 4.89 81.50 -60.59
N HIS A 758 5.47 80.37 -61.00
CA HIS A 758 6.46 80.32 -62.07
C HIS A 758 5.86 80.77 -63.40
N LYS A 759 4.66 80.29 -63.74
CA LYS A 759 3.91 80.72 -64.93
C LYS A 759 3.64 82.22 -64.91
N ALA A 760 3.13 82.75 -63.79
CA ALA A 760 2.88 84.17 -63.64
C ALA A 760 4.17 84.99 -63.79
N LYS A 761 5.27 84.55 -63.18
CA LYS A 761 6.58 85.20 -63.27
C LYS A 761 7.14 85.23 -64.69
N GLN A 762 7.01 84.13 -65.44
CA GLN A 762 7.42 84.05 -66.85
C GLN A 762 6.55 84.97 -67.72
N GLN A 763 5.23 85.02 -67.49
CA GLN A 763 4.34 85.93 -68.20
C GLN A 763 4.69 87.40 -67.92
N THR A 764 4.88 87.79 -66.66
CA THR A 764 5.28 89.16 -66.31
C THR A 764 6.62 89.54 -66.94
N LYS A 765 7.58 88.61 -66.99
CA LYS A 765 8.87 88.85 -67.65
C LYS A 765 8.71 89.04 -69.17
N ALA A 766 7.93 88.18 -69.83
CA ALA A 766 7.66 88.31 -71.26
C ALA A 766 6.92 89.62 -71.60
N GLU A 767 5.97 90.04 -70.76
CA GLU A 767 5.27 91.32 -70.91
C GLU A 767 6.20 92.52 -70.70
N ALA A 768 7.09 92.46 -69.72
CA ALA A 768 8.11 93.48 -69.50
C ALA A 768 9.08 93.60 -70.67
N ASP A 769 9.55 92.48 -71.21
CA ASP A 769 10.44 92.43 -72.38
C ASP A 769 9.73 92.97 -73.64
N TYR A 770 8.47 92.59 -73.86
CA TYR A 770 7.65 93.14 -74.94
C TYR A 770 7.45 94.65 -74.81
N TYR A 771 7.17 95.15 -73.60
CA TYR A 771 7.03 96.58 -73.34
C TYR A 771 8.35 97.32 -73.60
N HIS A 772 9.48 96.77 -73.15
CA HIS A 772 10.81 97.33 -73.39
C HIS A 772 11.11 97.41 -74.89
N LEU A 773 10.94 96.31 -75.63
CA LEU A 773 11.16 96.26 -77.09
C LEU A 773 10.26 97.25 -77.83
N LYS A 774 8.99 97.37 -77.44
CA LYS A 774 8.06 98.35 -78.03
C LYS A 774 8.54 99.78 -77.81
N LYS A 775 8.96 100.13 -76.59
CA LYS A 775 9.50 101.45 -76.27
C LYS A 775 10.82 101.72 -77.01
N GLN A 776 11.67 100.72 -77.16
CA GLN A 776 12.91 100.82 -77.91
C GLN A 776 12.65 101.02 -79.42
N ALA A 777 11.65 100.33 -79.98
CA ALA A 777 11.23 100.54 -81.37
C ALA A 777 10.63 101.93 -81.60
N GLU A 778 9.86 102.46 -80.64
CA GLU A 778 9.37 103.85 -80.64
C GLU A 778 10.54 104.85 -80.60
N ALA A 779 11.54 104.63 -79.76
CA ALA A 779 12.74 105.47 -79.68
C ALA A 779 13.58 105.41 -80.97
N ASN A 780 13.78 104.22 -81.55
CA ASN A 780 14.52 104.05 -82.79
C ASN A 780 13.86 104.74 -83.98
N LYS A 781 12.52 104.88 -84.00
CA LYS A 781 11.83 105.70 -85.01
C LYS A 781 12.17 107.18 -84.91
N LEU A 782 12.41 107.70 -83.70
CA LEU A 782 12.83 109.09 -83.49
C LEU A 782 14.31 109.31 -83.84
N LEU A 783 15.16 108.27 -83.74
CA LEU A 783 16.58 108.32 -84.10
C LEU A 783 16.85 108.21 -85.61
N LEU A 784 15.84 107.88 -86.42
CA LEU A 784 15.91 107.83 -87.89
C LEU A 784 15.62 109.20 -88.55
N THR A 785 15.95 110.30 -87.88
CA THR A 785 15.98 111.62 -88.52
C THR A 785 17.24 111.77 -89.36
N LYS A 786 17.09 112.43 -90.51
CA LYS A 786 18.17 112.57 -91.50
C LYS A 786 19.38 113.29 -90.90
N GLU A 787 19.16 114.27 -90.02
CA GLU A 787 20.24 115.00 -89.37
C GLU A 787 21.10 114.11 -88.45
N TYR A 788 20.49 113.14 -87.75
CA TYR A 788 21.23 112.26 -86.83
C TYR A 788 22.07 111.22 -87.57
N LEU A 789 21.55 110.67 -88.67
CA LEU A 789 22.31 109.75 -89.53
C LEU A 789 23.51 110.44 -90.18
N ASP A 790 23.35 111.69 -90.62
CA ASP A 790 24.47 112.46 -91.17
C ASP A 790 25.51 112.77 -90.09
N LEU A 791 25.10 113.13 -88.86
CA LEU A 791 26.04 113.30 -87.74
C LEU A 791 26.84 112.03 -87.46
N LYS A 792 26.18 110.87 -87.38
CA LYS A 792 26.86 109.58 -87.18
C LYS A 792 27.78 109.20 -88.33
N LYS A 793 27.41 109.53 -89.57
CA LYS A 793 28.27 109.34 -90.75
C LYS A 793 29.53 110.20 -90.68
N TYR A 794 29.43 111.46 -90.28
CA TYR A 794 30.60 112.34 -90.12
C TYR A 794 31.50 111.89 -88.95
N GLU A 795 30.93 111.45 -87.83
CA GLU A 795 31.70 110.88 -86.71
C GLU A 795 32.50 109.63 -87.15
N ALA A 796 31.89 108.72 -87.92
CA ALA A 796 32.56 107.53 -88.41
C ALA A 796 33.69 107.85 -89.42
N LEU A 797 33.52 108.87 -90.26
CA LEU A 797 34.56 109.32 -91.19
C LEU A 797 35.75 109.99 -90.47
N ALA A 798 35.50 110.75 -89.39
CA ALA A 798 36.57 111.40 -88.62
C ALA A 798 37.49 110.39 -87.90
N LEU A 799 37.01 109.18 -87.60
CA LEU A 799 37.74 108.17 -86.84
C LEU A 799 38.68 107.29 -87.70
N ASN A 800 38.68 107.42 -89.03
CA ASN A 800 39.47 106.53 -89.89
C ASN A 800 40.75 107.21 -90.43
N ASN A 801 41.77 107.31 -89.58
CA ASN A 801 43.12 107.74 -89.94
C ASN A 801 44.04 106.52 -90.16
N LYS A 802 44.22 106.09 -91.41
CA LYS A 802 45.41 105.31 -91.82
C LYS A 802 45.91 105.77 -93.20
N ILE A 803 47.08 106.38 -93.18
CA ILE A 803 47.85 106.86 -94.35
C ILE A 803 48.75 105.71 -94.82
N TYR A 804 48.77 105.42 -96.11
CA TYR A 804 49.75 104.51 -96.74
C TYR A 804 50.44 105.25 -97.90
N PHE A 805 51.78 105.27 -97.90
CA PHE A 805 52.61 105.82 -98.98
C PHE A 805 53.32 104.67 -99.73
N GLY A 806 53.26 104.66 -101.06
CA GLY A 806 53.95 103.69 -101.93
C GLY A 806 53.43 103.73 -103.38
N ASN A 807 54.32 103.52 -104.35
CA ASN A 807 54.16 103.90 -105.77
C ASN A 807 53.36 102.94 -106.69
N ASP A 808 52.56 102.01 -106.16
CA ASP A 808 51.55 101.29 -106.99
C ASP A 808 50.38 100.80 -106.13
N ILE A 809 49.16 101.14 -106.55
CA ILE A 809 47.88 100.90 -105.85
C ILE A 809 47.35 99.49 -106.18
N PRO A 810 47.15 98.59 -105.19
CA PRO A 810 46.48 97.32 -105.44
C PRO A 810 44.95 97.49 -105.47
N LYS A 811 44.34 97.04 -106.57
CA LYS A 811 42.89 96.87 -106.78
C LYS A 811 42.31 95.87 -105.76
N MET A 812 41.83 96.34 -104.61
CA MET A 812 41.27 95.48 -103.55
C MET A 812 39.81 95.80 -103.15
N PHE A 813 39.07 96.57 -103.95
CA PHE A 813 37.67 96.92 -103.66
C PHE A 813 36.65 96.43 -104.70
N LEU A 814 36.99 95.45 -105.52
CA LEU A 814 36.05 94.82 -106.45
C LEU A 814 36.10 93.29 -106.33
N GLN A 815 34.92 92.71 -106.10
CA GLN A 815 34.53 91.28 -106.08
C GLN A 815 34.63 90.52 -104.75
N ALA A 816 33.46 90.15 -104.23
CA ALA A 816 32.98 88.75 -104.15
C ALA A 816 31.61 88.77 -103.44
N HIS A 817 30.50 88.92 -104.17
CA HIS A 817 29.63 87.83 -104.63
C HIS A 817 29.23 86.79 -103.57
N LEU A 818 27.91 86.78 -103.33
CA LEU A 818 27.10 85.66 -102.84
C LEU A 818 27.53 84.32 -103.45
N ALA A 819 27.73 83.31 -102.60
CA ALA A 819 27.38 81.92 -102.90
C ALA A 819 27.36 81.09 -101.60
N ASP A 820 26.16 80.64 -101.27
CA ASP A 820 25.79 79.31 -100.74
C ASP A 820 26.89 78.39 -100.20
N SER A 821 26.72 78.00 -98.93
CA SER A 821 26.85 76.58 -98.56
C SER A 821 26.10 76.28 -97.26
N ILE A 822 24.96 75.61 -97.43
CA ILE A 822 24.21 74.87 -96.41
C ILE A 822 24.97 73.55 -96.12
N PRO A 823 25.06 73.13 -94.84
CA PRO A 823 24.68 71.75 -94.50
C PRO A 823 23.71 71.74 -93.31
N LYS A 824 22.46 71.32 -93.53
CA LYS A 824 21.91 69.97 -93.25
C LYS A 824 21.73 69.63 -91.76
N ASN A 825 20.45 69.68 -91.38
CA ASN A 825 19.70 68.79 -90.49
C ASN A 825 20.34 68.34 -89.16
N VAL A 826 19.71 68.79 -88.07
CA VAL A 826 19.23 67.90 -87.00
C VAL A 826 17.77 68.28 -86.70
N GLN A 827 16.87 67.30 -86.85
CA GLN A 827 15.45 67.34 -86.49
C GLN A 827 15.32 67.36 -84.94
N VAL A 828 14.49 68.23 -84.37
CA VAL A 828 13.19 67.94 -83.69
C VAL A 828 13.33 66.80 -82.65
N GLU A 829 13.18 67.03 -81.35
CA GLU A 829 12.15 67.83 -80.65
C GLU A 829 12.66 68.97 -79.77
#